data_AF-U6L748-F1
#
_entry.id   AF-U6L748-F1
#
_cell.length_a   1.000
_cell.length_b   1.000
_cell.length_c   1.000
_cell.angle_alpha   90.00
_cell.angle_beta   90.00
_cell.angle_gamma   90.00
#
_symmetry.space_group_name_H-M   'P 1'
#
loop_
_entity.id
_entity.type
_entity.pdbx_description
1 polymer ?
#
loop_
_entity_poly.entity_id
_entity_poly.type
_entity_poly.pdbx_seq_one_letter_code
_entity_poly.pdbx_strand_id
1 'polypeptide(L)'
;MPKLTTGVAGRWSFPLTQGWPLDKETTTNKDRDEDEERDTPQAIDEEAQTLLEKQPREGADGSGASTARPRSCCCYYWPDVVEWLEARRLPRGSVDSMQRHLATHWWQSLVEGLVSAAVLWCSWLVATPDTYAVWAVLCLFFLALLQASFSAFVTRTTTSFVFTELVLSVATLVSFSNMFTYGPEVWSVWLTSCLVTILAIFSFSTLRNAALVTKLHIEVLLLTLLIVLSIPVVQNLLSPQQVTDASFEPFQVLNTYGALGKIQKERYELVVQGTDDEKLTIDTKWQNYEFQCKPTSLHKAPCYSGPYHHRLDWLMRLVALEEKQSALSHHEWFPKFLSALLKNNSYVTGLLRHNPFREEPPTHIRVLRAEYHFTKRKSEGLIFSNGPWWEIRRGSTKVFMEPHEVPGAQSHLQKVLAERAERRRVAEAAAAAAAAARRRREEEEELWRRVVEAKRAAEKLKRQQEEQQKREKERREVEEKERREAAAKAQAAAAEAQRATEEAERKTAEEKKRKEEEAEAARKAQQEAAAKAEAERRAVELENQKEKERRQEAQRQQQEAAEKQRHVEKLAKAGELQRQREEEKRRHELAAEEAERRRKQEAQRQKEEQQRQQQLAERQAKLEEEQKQKMERIQQLLISITKQVPGGVPLREAARLSRKTLHRAAAAMLKSE
;
A
#
# COMPACT_ATOMS: atom_id res chain seq x y z
N MET A 1 -15.79 -22.63 -0.04
CA MET A 1 -16.51 -21.51 -0.68
C MET A 1 -16.64 -21.72 -2.20
N PRO A 2 -17.58 -22.54 -2.70
CA PRO A 2 -17.83 -22.67 -4.15
C PRO A 2 -19.20 -22.10 -4.61
N LYS A 3 -19.99 -21.50 -3.70
CA LYS A 3 -21.32 -20.92 -4.00
C LYS A 3 -21.30 -19.40 -4.26
N LEU A 4 -20.11 -18.80 -4.41
CA LEU A 4 -19.92 -17.35 -4.64
C LEU A 4 -19.51 -17.01 -6.09
N THR A 5 -19.42 -17.99 -6.98
CA THR A 5 -18.96 -17.81 -8.37
C THR A 5 -20.01 -18.08 -9.44
N THR A 6 -21.24 -18.40 -9.07
CA THR A 6 -22.36 -18.56 -10.02
C THR A 6 -23.38 -17.45 -9.81
N GLY A 7 -23.09 -16.26 -10.36
CA GLY A 7 -24.07 -15.21 -10.55
C GLY A 7 -24.84 -15.43 -11.85
N VAL A 8 -26.16 -15.24 -11.82
CA VAL A 8 -27.01 -15.24 -13.02
C VAL A 8 -26.56 -14.10 -13.94
N ALA A 9 -26.55 -14.35 -15.25
CA ALA A 9 -26.15 -13.39 -16.28
C ALA A 9 -26.83 -12.03 -16.08
N GLY A 10 -26.05 -11.03 -15.68
CA GLY A 10 -26.47 -9.64 -15.65
C GLY A 10 -26.61 -9.10 -17.06
N ARG A 11 -27.81 -9.25 -17.65
CA ARG A 11 -28.30 -8.23 -18.57
C ARG A 11 -28.39 -6.94 -17.76
N TRP A 12 -27.94 -5.82 -18.32
CA TRP A 12 -28.41 -4.52 -17.87
C TRP A 12 -29.92 -4.61 -17.69
N SER A 13 -30.38 -4.40 -16.47
CA SER A 13 -31.76 -4.64 -16.07
C SER A 13 -32.69 -3.70 -16.85
N PHE A 14 -33.20 -4.17 -17.98
CA PHE A 14 -34.63 -4.04 -18.24
C PHE A 14 -35.33 -5.16 -17.46
N PRO A 15 -36.46 -4.87 -16.78
CA PRO A 15 -37.19 -5.89 -16.02
C PRO A 15 -37.55 -7.08 -16.91
N LEU A 16 -37.49 -8.29 -16.33
CA LEU A 16 -37.84 -9.57 -16.96
C LEU A 16 -39.28 -9.61 -17.51
N THR A 17 -40.15 -8.74 -17.01
CA THR A 17 -41.41 -8.35 -17.64
C THR A 17 -41.19 -7.06 -18.42
N GLN A 18 -40.95 -7.22 -19.72
CA GLN A 18 -41.01 -6.15 -20.70
C GLN A 18 -42.44 -5.59 -20.69
N GLY A 19 -42.64 -4.39 -20.11
CA GLY A 19 -43.93 -3.69 -20.06
C GLY A 19 -44.39 -3.13 -21.40
N TRP A 20 -44.14 -3.85 -22.50
CA TRP A 20 -44.74 -3.59 -23.80
C TRP A 20 -46.03 -4.41 -23.88
N PRO A 21 -47.19 -3.83 -24.23
CA PRO A 21 -48.34 -4.61 -24.67
C PRO A 21 -48.04 -5.04 -26.10
N LEU A 22 -47.36 -6.17 -26.24
CA LEU A 22 -47.53 -7.00 -27.42
C LEU A 22 -48.31 -8.20 -26.91
N ASP A 23 -49.63 -8.09 -26.97
CA ASP A 23 -50.52 -9.19 -26.63
C ASP A 23 -50.14 -10.40 -27.48
N LYS A 24 -49.61 -11.42 -26.82
CA LYS A 24 -49.65 -12.78 -27.33
C LYS A 24 -51.01 -13.35 -26.96
N GLU A 25 -52.07 -12.93 -27.64
CA GLU A 25 -53.30 -13.72 -27.64
C GLU A 25 -53.14 -14.88 -28.62
N THR A 26 -52.62 -15.98 -28.10
CA THR A 26 -52.90 -17.32 -28.64
C THR A 26 -53.37 -18.18 -27.47
N THR A 27 -54.62 -17.97 -27.08
CA THR A 27 -55.35 -18.96 -26.27
C THR A 27 -56.71 -19.22 -26.91
N THR A 28 -56.76 -20.38 -27.55
CA THR A 28 -57.95 -21.16 -27.87
C THR A 28 -58.82 -21.41 -26.63
N ASN A 29 -60.05 -20.89 -26.63
CA ASN A 29 -61.32 -21.54 -26.21
C ASN A 29 -62.38 -20.43 -26.02
N LYS A 30 -63.44 -20.40 -26.82
CA LYS A 30 -64.74 -21.06 -26.60
C LYS A 30 -65.50 -20.51 -25.38
N ASP A 31 -66.69 -19.98 -25.70
CA ASP A 31 -67.82 -19.61 -24.84
C ASP A 31 -67.75 -18.23 -24.14
N ARG A 32 -68.36 -17.21 -24.77
CA ARG A 32 -69.53 -16.49 -24.22
C ARG A 32 -69.98 -15.34 -25.13
N ASP A 33 -71.27 -15.38 -25.44
CA ASP A 33 -72.04 -14.38 -26.17
C ASP A 33 -72.25 -13.06 -25.41
N GLU A 34 -72.70 -12.06 -26.19
CA GLU A 34 -73.49 -10.86 -25.89
C GLU A 34 -72.76 -9.51 -25.68
N ASP A 35 -72.93 -8.68 -26.73
CA ASP A 35 -73.27 -7.25 -26.76
C ASP A 35 -72.42 -6.21 -26.01
N GLU A 36 -71.68 -5.38 -26.75
CA GLU A 36 -71.89 -3.92 -26.77
C GLU A 36 -71.09 -3.22 -27.88
N GLU A 37 -71.80 -2.44 -28.69
CA GLU A 37 -71.35 -1.68 -29.84
C GLU A 37 -70.99 -0.23 -29.40
N ARG A 38 -69.71 0.20 -29.56
CA ARG A 38 -69.36 1.63 -29.72
C ARG A 38 -67.92 1.93 -30.17
N ASP A 39 -67.84 2.61 -31.32
CA ASP A 39 -66.82 3.53 -31.84
C ASP A 39 -65.32 3.16 -31.87
N THR A 40 -64.91 2.60 -33.01
CA THR A 40 -63.51 2.53 -33.49
C THR A 40 -63.02 3.86 -34.11
N PRO A 41 -61.84 4.39 -33.74
CA PRO A 41 -61.10 5.31 -34.60
C PRO A 41 -60.43 4.53 -35.74
N GLN A 42 -60.61 5.01 -36.96
CA GLN A 42 -60.12 4.42 -38.20
C GLN A 42 -58.65 3.97 -38.16
N ALA A 43 -58.43 2.80 -38.74
CA ALA A 43 -57.16 2.10 -38.89
C ALA A 43 -56.04 3.00 -39.46
N ILE A 44 -54.91 3.01 -38.75
CA ILE A 44 -53.63 3.50 -39.25
C ILE A 44 -52.88 2.27 -39.79
N ASP A 45 -52.71 2.25 -41.12
CA ASP A 45 -51.84 1.41 -41.96
C ASP A 45 -51.75 -0.10 -41.66
N GLU A 46 -52.58 -0.88 -42.36
CA GLU A 46 -52.37 -2.32 -42.63
C GLU A 46 -50.98 -2.59 -43.27
N GLU A 47 -50.38 -1.61 -43.94
CA GLU A 47 -49.06 -1.73 -44.57
C GLU A 47 -47.90 -1.75 -43.54
N ALA A 48 -48.10 -1.18 -42.35
CA ALA A 48 -47.10 -1.24 -41.26
C ALA A 48 -47.21 -2.53 -40.44
N GLN A 49 -48.39 -3.15 -40.37
CA GLN A 49 -48.61 -4.44 -39.70
C GLN A 49 -48.08 -5.61 -40.52
N THR A 50 -48.21 -5.57 -41.85
CA THR A 50 -47.64 -6.59 -42.76
C THR A 50 -46.11 -6.65 -42.74
N LEU A 51 -45.42 -5.58 -42.30
CA LEU A 51 -43.96 -5.55 -42.12
C LEU A 51 -43.47 -6.10 -40.76
N LEU A 52 -44.38 -6.24 -39.78
CA LEU A 52 -44.09 -6.74 -38.43
C LEU A 52 -44.49 -8.21 -38.24
N GLU A 53 -45.37 -8.75 -39.10
CA GLU A 53 -45.62 -10.19 -39.17
C GLU A 53 -44.42 -10.93 -39.77
N LYS A 54 -43.60 -11.47 -38.89
CA LYS A 54 -42.53 -12.39 -39.23
C LYS A 54 -43.17 -13.67 -39.78
N GLN A 55 -43.19 -13.86 -41.10
CA GLN A 55 -43.57 -15.16 -41.66
C GLN A 55 -42.71 -16.27 -41.01
N PRO A 56 -43.32 -17.38 -40.55
CA PRO A 56 -42.56 -18.47 -39.98
C PRO A 56 -41.71 -19.08 -41.10
N ARG A 57 -40.40 -19.12 -40.86
CA ARG A 57 -39.44 -19.78 -41.73
C ARG A 57 -39.70 -21.28 -41.66
N GLU A 58 -40.26 -21.87 -42.71
CA GLU A 58 -40.26 -23.33 -42.89
C GLU A 58 -38.80 -23.82 -42.83
N GLY A 59 -38.52 -24.75 -41.91
CA GLY A 59 -37.19 -25.35 -41.75
C GLY A 59 -36.35 -24.80 -40.59
N ALA A 60 -36.88 -24.81 -39.37
CA ALA A 60 -36.06 -24.80 -38.17
C ALA A 60 -36.64 -25.79 -37.15
N ASP A 61 -36.03 -26.97 -37.11
CA ASP A 61 -36.31 -28.02 -36.14
C ASP A 61 -36.28 -27.49 -34.71
N GLY A 62 -37.19 -28.03 -33.90
CA GLY A 62 -37.36 -27.67 -32.51
C GLY A 62 -36.10 -27.91 -31.67
N SER A 63 -35.57 -26.84 -31.08
CA SER A 63 -34.96 -26.85 -29.75
C SER A 63 -34.72 -25.41 -29.31
N GLY A 64 -35.55 -24.91 -28.40
CA GLY A 64 -35.34 -23.62 -27.74
C GLY A 64 -34.20 -23.73 -26.71
N ALA A 65 -32.96 -23.74 -27.18
CA ALA A 65 -31.77 -23.59 -26.34
C ALA A 65 -30.92 -22.45 -26.91
N SER A 66 -30.82 -21.37 -26.13
CA SER A 66 -29.99 -20.20 -26.36
C SER A 66 -28.55 -20.60 -26.75
N THR A 67 -28.21 -20.46 -28.03
CA THR A 67 -26.83 -20.56 -28.56
C THR A 67 -26.04 -19.30 -28.22
N ALA A 68 -25.85 -19.01 -26.93
CA ALA A 68 -24.93 -17.96 -26.47
C ALA A 68 -23.63 -18.62 -26.00
N ARG A 69 -22.49 -18.25 -26.61
CA ARG A 69 -21.16 -18.76 -26.21
C ARG A 69 -20.85 -18.35 -24.76
N PRO A 70 -20.32 -19.25 -23.91
CA PRO A 70 -19.95 -18.89 -22.54
C PRO A 70 -18.76 -17.93 -22.56
N ARG A 71 -18.96 -16.72 -22.02
CA ARG A 71 -17.90 -15.71 -21.85
C ARG A 71 -17.22 -15.88 -20.49
N SER A 72 -15.89 -15.82 -20.46
CA SER A 72 -15.09 -15.85 -19.22
C SER A 72 -15.26 -14.58 -18.38
N CYS A 73 -15.04 -14.69 -17.07
CA CYS A 73 -15.25 -13.66 -16.03
C CYS A 73 -14.69 -12.25 -16.34
N CYS A 74 -13.63 -12.13 -17.14
CA CYS A 74 -13.05 -10.83 -17.53
C CYS A 74 -13.87 -10.05 -18.57
N CYS A 75 -14.85 -10.67 -19.23
CA CYS A 75 -15.65 -10.03 -20.27
C CYS A 75 -16.95 -9.38 -19.74
N TYR A 76 -17.15 -9.34 -18.43
CA TYR A 76 -18.39 -8.85 -17.80
C TYR A 76 -18.67 -7.36 -18.06
N TYR A 77 -17.64 -6.59 -18.45
CA TYR A 77 -17.72 -5.15 -18.66
C TYR A 77 -17.60 -4.70 -20.12
N TRP A 78 -17.48 -5.62 -21.09
CA TRP A 78 -17.37 -5.24 -22.49
C TRP A 78 -18.69 -5.51 -23.22
N PRO A 79 -19.41 -4.44 -23.66
CA PRO A 79 -20.63 -4.64 -24.45
C PRO A 79 -20.30 -5.41 -25.73
N ASP A 80 -21.16 -6.35 -26.12
CA ASP A 80 -21.02 -7.04 -27.41
C ASP A 80 -21.45 -6.09 -28.53
N VAL A 81 -20.54 -5.17 -28.88
CA VAL A 81 -20.78 -4.11 -29.87
C VAL A 81 -21.10 -4.71 -31.25
N VAL A 82 -20.58 -5.90 -31.55
CA VAL A 82 -20.80 -6.58 -32.84
C VAL A 82 -22.23 -7.10 -32.95
N GLU A 83 -22.71 -7.82 -31.93
CA GLU A 83 -24.10 -8.29 -31.88
C GLU A 83 -25.10 -7.11 -31.82
N TRP A 84 -24.73 -6.03 -31.10
CA TRP A 84 -25.50 -4.78 -31.06
C TRP A 84 -25.57 -4.07 -32.42
N LEU A 85 -24.47 -4.03 -33.18
CA LEU A 85 -24.43 -3.49 -34.54
C LEU A 85 -25.19 -4.37 -35.53
N GLU A 86 -25.10 -5.70 -35.41
CA GLU A 86 -25.80 -6.63 -36.28
C GLU A 86 -27.33 -6.62 -36.08
N ALA A 87 -27.79 -6.41 -34.84
CA ALA A 87 -29.20 -6.26 -34.51
C ALA A 87 -29.83 -4.94 -35.01
N ARG A 88 -29.01 -3.95 -35.41
CA ARG A 88 -29.45 -2.64 -35.90
C ARG A 88 -29.55 -2.52 -37.43
N ARG A 89 -29.46 -3.62 -38.19
CA ARG A 89 -29.69 -3.57 -39.64
C ARG A 89 -31.14 -3.12 -39.90
N LEU A 90 -31.28 -1.96 -40.53
CA LEU A 90 -32.56 -1.44 -41.00
C LEU A 90 -33.30 -2.53 -41.79
N PRO A 91 -34.61 -2.72 -41.56
CA PRO A 91 -35.40 -3.68 -42.33
C PRO A 91 -35.20 -3.48 -43.85
N ARG A 92 -35.04 -4.57 -44.59
CA ARG A 92 -34.93 -4.50 -46.06
C ARG A 92 -36.21 -3.85 -46.60
N GLY A 93 -36.08 -2.78 -47.39
CA GLY A 93 -37.20 -1.98 -47.91
C GLY A 93 -37.51 -0.70 -47.13
N SER A 94 -36.86 -0.43 -45.98
CA SER A 94 -37.05 0.85 -45.26
C SER A 94 -36.60 2.06 -46.07
N VAL A 95 -35.53 1.91 -46.87
CA VAL A 95 -35.04 2.98 -47.76
C VAL A 95 -36.02 3.23 -48.90
N ASP A 96 -36.57 2.16 -49.50
CA ASP A 96 -37.53 2.26 -50.61
C ASP A 96 -38.88 2.83 -50.13
N SER A 97 -39.30 2.51 -48.91
CA SER A 97 -40.45 3.12 -48.25
C SER A 97 -40.21 4.61 -47.97
N MET A 98 -39.03 4.97 -47.45
CA MET A 98 -38.67 6.36 -47.20
C MET A 98 -38.59 7.18 -48.49
N GLN A 99 -38.07 6.61 -49.58
CA GLN A 99 -38.01 7.25 -50.89
C GLN A 99 -39.41 7.48 -51.50
N ARG A 100 -40.30 6.47 -51.42
CA ARG A 100 -41.70 6.63 -51.85
C ARG A 100 -42.42 7.71 -51.03
N HIS A 101 -42.19 7.73 -49.72
CA HIS A 101 -42.78 8.71 -48.83
C HIS A 101 -42.29 10.14 -49.10
N LEU A 102 -40.98 10.31 -49.33
CA LEU A 102 -40.41 11.60 -49.75
C LEU A 102 -40.95 12.04 -51.11
N ALA A 103 -41.23 11.13 -52.04
CA ALA A 103 -41.79 11.49 -53.35
C ALA A 103 -43.23 11.99 -53.24
N THR A 104 -44.06 11.38 -52.38
CA THR A 104 -45.47 11.73 -52.21
C THR A 104 -45.66 13.01 -51.38
N HIS A 105 -44.84 13.21 -50.35
CA HIS A 105 -44.93 14.32 -49.40
C HIS A 105 -43.80 15.37 -49.55
N TRP A 106 -43.16 15.42 -50.73
CA TRP A 106 -41.92 16.17 -50.95
C TRP A 106 -41.99 17.64 -50.53
N TRP A 107 -43.11 18.33 -50.79
CA TRP A 107 -43.25 19.75 -50.45
C TRP A 107 -43.37 19.97 -48.93
N GLN A 108 -44.02 19.05 -48.22
CA GLN A 108 -44.15 19.10 -46.75
C GLN A 108 -42.80 18.84 -46.10
N SER A 109 -42.06 17.84 -46.59
CA SER A 109 -40.69 17.57 -46.14
C SER A 109 -39.73 18.73 -46.44
N LEU A 110 -39.91 19.42 -47.57
CA LEU A 110 -39.12 20.61 -47.90
C LEU A 110 -39.39 21.75 -46.92
N VAL A 111 -40.67 22.04 -46.63
CA VAL A 111 -41.06 23.09 -45.66
C VAL A 111 -40.54 22.74 -44.26
N GLU A 112 -40.70 21.50 -43.82
CA GLU A 112 -40.19 21.03 -42.53
C GLU A 112 -38.67 21.15 -42.44
N GLY A 113 -37.94 20.77 -43.50
CA GLY A 113 -36.49 20.93 -43.58
C GLY A 113 -36.05 22.39 -43.52
N LEU A 114 -36.77 23.31 -44.17
CA LEU A 114 -36.49 24.76 -44.12
C LEU A 114 -36.73 25.33 -42.72
N VAL A 115 -37.84 24.95 -42.08
CA VAL A 115 -38.14 25.38 -40.70
C VAL A 115 -37.09 24.82 -39.74
N SER A 116 -36.67 23.56 -39.88
CA SER A 116 -35.62 22.97 -39.06
C SER A 116 -34.25 23.62 -39.27
N ALA A 117 -33.89 23.96 -40.51
CA ALA A 117 -32.70 24.74 -40.77
C ALA A 117 -32.75 26.10 -40.07
N ALA A 118 -33.92 26.77 -40.08
CA ALA A 118 -34.12 28.03 -39.36
C ALA A 118 -34.05 27.86 -37.83
N VAL A 119 -34.63 26.80 -37.26
CA VAL A 119 -34.52 26.47 -35.83
C VAL A 119 -33.06 26.27 -35.43
N LEU A 120 -32.32 25.45 -36.17
CA LEU A 120 -30.91 25.17 -35.86
C LEU A 120 -30.03 26.42 -36.04
N TRP A 121 -30.30 27.22 -37.08
CA TRP A 121 -29.61 28.50 -37.29
C TRP A 121 -29.86 29.49 -36.15
N CYS A 122 -31.13 29.69 -35.76
CA CYS A 122 -31.48 30.54 -34.63
C CYS A 122 -30.89 30.01 -33.32
N SER A 123 -30.88 28.69 -33.13
CA SER A 123 -30.26 28.04 -31.97
C SER A 123 -28.76 28.31 -31.89
N TRP A 124 -28.04 28.21 -33.01
CA TRP A 124 -26.62 28.58 -33.09
C TRP A 124 -26.38 30.06 -32.81
N LEU A 125 -27.24 30.94 -33.33
CA LEU A 125 -27.15 32.38 -33.13
C LEU A 125 -27.44 32.80 -31.66
N VAL A 126 -28.29 32.06 -30.94
CA VAL A 126 -28.51 32.26 -29.50
C VAL A 126 -27.34 31.74 -28.66
N ALA A 127 -26.56 30.79 -29.18
CA ALA A 127 -25.38 30.26 -28.50
C ALA A 127 -24.14 31.17 -28.61
N THR A 128 -24.17 32.19 -29.48
CA THR A 128 -23.08 33.16 -29.57
C THR A 128 -23.24 34.28 -28.55
N PRO A 129 -22.17 34.62 -27.78
CA PRO A 129 -22.26 35.48 -26.60
C PRO A 129 -22.60 36.96 -26.89
N ASP A 130 -22.42 37.42 -28.13
CA ASP A 130 -22.65 38.82 -28.51
C ASP A 130 -24.08 39.11 -28.98
N THR A 131 -24.92 38.07 -29.07
CA THR A 131 -26.24 38.12 -29.73
C THR A 131 -27.37 37.62 -28.83
N TYR A 132 -27.38 38.02 -27.56
CA TYR A 132 -28.55 37.91 -26.67
C TYR A 132 -29.66 38.92 -27.06
N ALA A 133 -29.97 38.99 -28.34
CA ALA A 133 -31.14 39.70 -28.78
C ALA A 133 -32.35 38.89 -28.30
N VAL A 134 -33.16 39.48 -27.43
CA VAL A 134 -34.48 38.94 -27.01
C VAL A 134 -35.27 38.44 -28.22
N TRP A 135 -35.12 39.11 -29.37
CA TRP A 135 -35.68 38.72 -30.65
C TRP A 135 -35.22 37.35 -31.15
N ALA A 136 -33.96 36.96 -31.00
CA ALA A 136 -33.47 35.64 -31.42
C ALA A 136 -34.06 34.52 -30.56
N VAL A 137 -34.19 34.75 -29.25
CA VAL A 137 -34.83 33.84 -28.29
C VAL A 137 -36.30 33.64 -28.63
N LEU A 138 -37.03 34.74 -28.87
CA LEU A 138 -38.43 34.70 -29.29
C LEU A 138 -38.60 34.00 -30.64
N CYS A 139 -37.76 34.33 -31.63
CA CYS A 139 -37.77 33.69 -32.94
C CYS A 139 -37.57 32.18 -32.81
N LEU A 140 -36.58 31.73 -32.03
CA LEU A 140 -36.34 30.30 -31.81
C LEU A 140 -37.53 29.59 -31.18
N PHE A 141 -38.15 30.19 -30.17
CA PHE A 141 -39.36 29.65 -29.54
C PHE A 141 -40.52 29.50 -30.54
N PHE A 142 -40.84 30.55 -31.30
CA PHE A 142 -41.91 30.49 -32.28
C PHE A 142 -41.61 29.55 -33.44
N LEU A 143 -40.35 29.45 -33.89
CA LEU A 143 -39.94 28.48 -34.91
C LEU A 143 -40.05 27.03 -34.40
N ALA A 144 -39.66 26.77 -33.15
CA ALA A 144 -39.81 25.44 -32.54
C ALA A 144 -41.29 25.04 -32.42
N LEU A 145 -42.16 25.97 -31.97
CA LEU A 145 -43.61 25.76 -31.94
C LEU A 145 -44.20 25.53 -33.33
N LEU A 146 -43.77 26.33 -34.31
CA LEU A 146 -44.21 26.20 -35.70
C LEU A 146 -43.80 24.83 -36.25
N GLN A 147 -42.57 24.39 -35.99
CA GLN A 147 -42.08 23.09 -36.43
C GLN A 147 -42.88 21.93 -35.82
N ALA A 148 -43.03 21.95 -34.49
CA ALA A 148 -43.80 20.93 -33.77
C ALA A 148 -45.26 20.87 -34.26
N SER A 149 -45.89 22.03 -34.47
CA SER A 149 -47.26 22.13 -34.97
C SER A 149 -47.38 21.66 -36.43
N PHE A 150 -46.44 22.04 -37.29
CA PHE A 150 -46.42 21.63 -38.69
C PHE A 150 -46.28 20.11 -38.81
N SER A 151 -45.36 19.52 -38.06
CA SER A 151 -45.17 18.07 -38.02
C SER A 151 -46.43 17.36 -37.49
N ALA A 152 -46.98 17.80 -36.35
CA ALA A 152 -48.13 17.19 -35.69
C ALA A 152 -49.45 17.30 -36.48
N PHE A 153 -49.69 18.43 -37.16
CA PHE A 153 -50.99 18.70 -37.79
C PHE A 153 -50.99 18.59 -39.30
N VAL A 154 -49.88 18.90 -39.98
CA VAL A 154 -49.81 18.97 -41.46
C VAL A 154 -49.16 17.71 -42.03
N THR A 155 -47.92 17.40 -41.62
CA THR A 155 -47.19 16.28 -42.21
C THR A 155 -47.72 14.93 -41.71
N ARG A 156 -47.99 14.80 -40.40
CA ARG A 156 -48.63 13.62 -39.76
C ARG A 156 -47.99 12.27 -40.11
N THR A 157 -46.66 12.21 -40.20
CA THR A 157 -45.94 10.98 -40.59
C THR A 157 -44.87 10.63 -39.57
N THR A 158 -44.60 9.33 -39.38
CA THR A 158 -43.62 8.87 -38.39
C THR A 158 -42.20 9.38 -38.68
N THR A 159 -41.82 9.52 -39.96
CA THR A 159 -40.53 10.08 -40.34
C THR A 159 -40.40 11.54 -39.94
N SER A 160 -41.47 12.32 -40.12
CA SER A 160 -41.55 13.72 -39.69
C SER A 160 -41.49 13.84 -38.17
N PHE A 161 -42.21 12.98 -37.43
CA PHE A 161 -42.16 12.98 -35.96
C PHE A 161 -40.76 12.72 -35.43
N VAL A 162 -40.07 11.69 -35.95
CA VAL A 162 -38.69 11.39 -35.53
C VAL A 162 -37.73 12.52 -35.89
N PHE A 163 -37.88 13.12 -37.06
CA PHE A 163 -37.05 14.24 -37.50
C PHE A 163 -37.25 15.49 -36.64
N THR A 164 -38.50 15.87 -36.39
CA THR A 164 -38.84 17.02 -35.54
C THR A 164 -38.37 16.82 -34.10
N GLU A 165 -38.53 15.62 -33.55
CA GLU A 165 -38.03 15.26 -32.22
C GLU A 165 -36.50 15.40 -32.12
N LEU A 166 -35.76 14.96 -33.14
CA LEU A 166 -34.30 15.12 -33.20
C LEU A 166 -33.90 16.60 -33.21
N VAL A 167 -34.55 17.42 -34.04
CA VAL A 167 -34.26 18.85 -34.15
C VAL A 167 -34.58 19.59 -32.86
N LEU A 168 -35.72 19.30 -32.22
CA LEU A 168 -36.08 19.87 -30.91
C LEU A 168 -35.09 19.45 -29.82
N SER A 169 -34.60 18.21 -29.86
CA SER A 169 -33.58 17.72 -28.93
C SER A 169 -32.26 18.47 -29.09
N VAL A 170 -31.81 18.70 -30.33
CA VAL A 170 -30.59 19.49 -30.60
C VAL A 170 -30.77 20.93 -30.15
N ALA A 171 -31.90 21.58 -30.47
CA ALA A 171 -32.18 22.94 -30.03
C ALA A 171 -32.20 23.05 -28.49
N THR A 172 -32.79 22.06 -27.81
CA THR A 172 -32.83 21.97 -26.35
C THR A 172 -31.42 21.78 -25.77
N LEU A 173 -30.60 20.90 -26.38
CA LEU A 173 -29.21 20.70 -25.96
C LEU A 173 -28.38 21.98 -26.06
N VAL A 174 -28.51 22.71 -27.17
CA VAL A 174 -27.80 23.98 -27.36
C VAL A 174 -28.26 25.01 -26.32
N SER A 175 -29.56 25.08 -26.03
CA SER A 175 -30.10 25.95 -24.98
C SER A 175 -29.55 25.59 -23.59
N PHE A 176 -29.50 24.30 -23.24
CA PHE A 176 -28.86 23.85 -21.99
C PHE A 176 -27.38 24.18 -21.95
N SER A 177 -26.63 23.89 -23.02
CA SER A 177 -25.19 24.21 -23.10
C SER A 177 -24.95 25.70 -22.90
N ASN A 178 -25.78 26.56 -23.50
CA ASN A 178 -25.73 28.01 -23.34
C ASN A 178 -25.99 28.42 -21.89
N MET A 179 -27.06 27.89 -21.28
CA MET A 179 -27.39 28.13 -19.87
C MET A 179 -26.23 27.73 -18.95
N PHE A 180 -25.65 26.54 -19.14
CA PHE A 180 -24.53 26.08 -18.31
C PHE A 180 -23.24 26.85 -18.56
N THR A 181 -23.01 27.41 -19.76
CA THR A 181 -21.79 28.17 -20.07
C THR A 181 -21.85 29.59 -19.53
N TYR A 182 -22.99 30.28 -19.65
CA TYR A 182 -23.13 31.70 -19.33
C TYR A 182 -23.92 31.99 -18.05
N GLY A 183 -24.65 30.99 -17.54
CA GLY A 183 -25.42 31.09 -16.30
C GLY A 183 -26.94 31.20 -16.53
N PRO A 184 -27.73 31.20 -15.43
CA PRO A 184 -29.18 31.19 -15.48
C PRO A 184 -29.75 32.60 -15.68
N GLU A 185 -29.61 33.14 -16.90
CA GLU A 185 -30.34 34.35 -17.27
C GLU A 185 -31.84 34.07 -17.44
N VAL A 186 -32.68 35.06 -17.12
CA VAL A 186 -34.15 34.92 -17.16
C VAL A 186 -34.63 34.39 -18.52
N TRP A 187 -34.10 34.94 -19.61
CA TRP A 187 -34.46 34.54 -20.98
C TRP A 187 -33.98 33.13 -21.34
N SER A 188 -32.78 32.75 -20.88
CA SER A 188 -32.19 31.42 -21.12
C SER A 188 -32.97 30.33 -20.38
N VAL A 189 -33.32 30.59 -19.11
CA VAL A 189 -34.14 29.68 -18.29
C VAL A 189 -35.55 29.54 -18.87
N TRP A 190 -36.16 30.66 -19.27
CA TRP A 190 -37.49 30.67 -19.89
C TRP A 190 -37.50 29.87 -21.20
N LEU A 191 -36.57 30.17 -22.12
CA LEU A 191 -36.45 29.48 -23.41
C LEU A 191 -36.22 27.98 -23.22
N THR A 192 -35.29 27.60 -22.34
CA THR A 192 -34.98 26.19 -22.07
C THR A 192 -36.22 25.47 -21.52
N SER A 193 -36.95 26.09 -20.59
CA SER A 193 -38.19 25.53 -20.03
C SER A 193 -39.27 25.35 -21.10
N CYS A 194 -39.41 26.32 -22.01
CA CYS A 194 -40.34 26.23 -23.13
C CYS A 194 -39.95 25.13 -24.12
N LEU A 195 -38.69 25.05 -24.53
CA LEU A 195 -38.19 24.03 -25.46
C LEU A 195 -38.34 22.62 -24.88
N VAL A 196 -38.01 22.41 -23.61
CA VAL A 196 -38.21 21.13 -22.91
C VAL A 196 -39.69 20.76 -22.86
N THR A 197 -40.57 21.74 -22.62
CA THR A 197 -42.02 21.52 -22.58
C THR A 197 -42.58 21.17 -23.95
N ILE A 198 -42.14 21.85 -25.01
CA ILE A 198 -42.52 21.55 -26.40
C ILE A 198 -42.04 20.15 -26.77
N LEU A 199 -40.77 19.83 -26.48
CA LEU A 199 -40.20 18.50 -26.72
C LEU A 199 -41.00 17.42 -25.99
N ALA A 200 -41.30 17.61 -24.70
CA ALA A 200 -42.06 16.64 -23.92
C ALA A 200 -43.49 16.47 -24.47
N ILE A 201 -44.24 17.56 -24.69
CA ILE A 201 -45.60 17.51 -25.23
C ILE A 201 -45.61 16.83 -26.61
N PHE A 202 -44.67 17.18 -27.48
CA PHE A 202 -44.55 16.57 -28.80
C PHE A 202 -44.26 15.06 -28.71
N SER A 203 -43.30 14.67 -27.87
CA SER A 203 -42.95 13.25 -27.64
C SER A 203 -44.15 12.45 -27.12
N PHE A 204 -44.88 12.98 -26.13
CA PHE A 204 -46.06 12.32 -25.55
C PHE A 204 -47.29 12.29 -26.45
N SER A 205 -47.43 13.27 -27.36
CA SER A 205 -48.60 13.35 -28.25
C SER A 205 -48.43 12.58 -29.56
N THR A 206 -47.20 12.46 -30.08
CA THR A 206 -46.95 11.91 -31.42
C THR A 206 -46.27 10.54 -31.41
N LEU A 207 -45.50 10.19 -30.38
CA LEU A 207 -44.70 8.97 -30.35
C LEU A 207 -45.34 7.87 -29.49
N ARG A 208 -45.45 6.67 -30.08
CA ARG A 208 -46.12 5.49 -29.48
C ARG A 208 -45.48 5.01 -28.17
N ASN A 209 -44.20 5.32 -27.92
CA ASN A 209 -43.45 4.96 -26.70
C ASN A 209 -42.74 6.17 -26.09
N ALA A 210 -43.48 7.27 -25.88
CA ALA A 210 -42.97 8.53 -25.36
C ALA A 210 -42.09 8.40 -24.10
N ALA A 211 -42.41 7.49 -23.18
CA ALA A 211 -41.63 7.28 -21.96
C ALA A 211 -40.21 6.75 -22.24
N LEU A 212 -40.07 5.78 -23.16
CA LEU A 212 -38.77 5.24 -23.55
C LEU A 212 -37.96 6.27 -24.33
N VAL A 213 -38.64 6.99 -25.24
CA VAL A 213 -38.02 8.05 -26.04
C VAL A 213 -37.52 9.18 -25.15
N THR A 214 -38.35 9.66 -24.21
CA THR A 214 -37.97 10.69 -23.23
C THR A 214 -36.79 10.25 -22.39
N LYS A 215 -36.77 9.00 -21.90
CA LYS A 215 -35.62 8.46 -21.16
C LYS A 215 -34.33 8.52 -21.99
N LEU A 216 -34.37 8.02 -23.23
CA LEU A 216 -33.20 8.03 -24.12
C LEU A 216 -32.74 9.46 -24.42
N HIS A 217 -33.68 10.39 -24.62
CA HIS A 217 -33.34 11.80 -24.80
C HIS A 217 -32.63 12.37 -23.58
N ILE A 218 -33.14 12.16 -22.38
CA ILE A 218 -32.49 12.64 -21.14
C ILE A 218 -31.08 12.07 -21.02
N GLU A 219 -30.91 10.76 -21.24
CA GLU A 219 -29.59 10.10 -21.16
C GLU A 219 -28.60 10.66 -22.19
N VAL A 220 -29.03 10.82 -23.45
CA VAL A 220 -28.19 11.34 -24.53
C VAL A 220 -27.88 12.83 -24.34
N LEU A 221 -28.86 13.63 -23.93
CA LEU A 221 -28.70 15.06 -23.65
C LEU A 221 -27.72 15.26 -22.48
N LEU A 222 -27.89 14.51 -21.39
CA LEU A 222 -26.99 14.59 -20.23
C LEU A 222 -25.57 14.15 -20.59
N LEU A 223 -25.41 13.04 -21.31
CA LEU A 223 -24.10 12.58 -21.77
C LEU A 223 -23.43 13.62 -22.66
N THR A 224 -24.17 14.18 -23.62
CA THR A 224 -23.62 15.17 -24.55
C THR A 224 -23.28 16.46 -23.82
N LEU A 225 -24.12 16.93 -22.90
CA LEU A 225 -23.84 18.09 -22.05
C LEU A 225 -22.54 17.88 -21.26
N LEU A 226 -22.36 16.72 -20.61
CA LEU A 226 -21.13 16.42 -19.86
C LEU A 226 -19.90 16.38 -20.78
N ILE A 227 -20.01 15.87 -22.00
CA ILE A 227 -18.93 15.93 -22.98
C ILE A 227 -18.57 17.38 -23.32
N VAL A 228 -19.57 18.23 -23.60
CA VAL A 228 -19.33 19.65 -23.92
C VAL A 228 -18.70 20.39 -22.74
N LEU A 229 -19.22 20.23 -21.53
CA LEU A 229 -18.68 20.85 -20.31
C LEU A 229 -17.27 20.32 -19.97
N SER A 230 -16.92 19.12 -20.42
CA SER A 230 -15.57 18.55 -20.24
C SER A 230 -14.53 19.18 -21.17
N ILE A 231 -14.91 19.79 -22.29
CA ILE A 231 -13.98 20.37 -23.27
C ILE A 231 -13.00 21.36 -22.62
N PRO A 232 -13.45 22.43 -21.93
CA PRO A 232 -12.53 23.39 -21.31
C PRO A 232 -11.66 22.75 -20.22
N VAL A 233 -12.21 21.79 -19.46
CA VAL A 233 -11.48 21.03 -18.43
C VAL A 233 -10.36 20.21 -19.05
N VAL A 234 -10.65 19.44 -20.11
CA VAL A 234 -9.65 18.62 -20.81
C VAL A 234 -8.61 19.50 -21.51
N GLN A 235 -9.03 20.62 -22.11
CA GLN A 235 -8.10 21.60 -22.69
C GLN A 235 -7.13 22.15 -21.63
N ASN A 236 -7.63 22.48 -20.43
CA ASN A 236 -6.78 22.88 -19.31
C ASN A 236 -5.82 21.77 -18.88
N LEU A 237 -6.29 20.52 -18.74
CA LEU A 237 -5.44 19.39 -18.36
C LEU A 237 -4.37 19.05 -19.40
N LEU A 238 -4.65 19.25 -20.68
CA LEU A 238 -3.68 19.07 -21.77
C LEU A 238 -2.77 20.29 -21.96
N SER A 239 -3.09 21.43 -21.35
CA SER A 239 -2.31 22.66 -21.45
C SER A 239 -0.97 22.53 -20.70
N PRO A 240 0.15 23.08 -21.25
CA PRO A 240 1.40 23.23 -20.51
C PRO A 240 1.31 24.18 -19.30
N GLN A 241 0.26 25.00 -19.25
CA GLN A 241 -0.01 26.00 -18.22
C GLN A 241 -1.31 25.65 -17.49
N GLN A 242 -1.39 24.45 -16.92
CA GLN A 242 -2.59 24.00 -16.23
C GLN A 242 -2.90 24.95 -15.06
N VAL A 243 -4.13 25.42 -15.00
CA VAL A 243 -4.67 26.14 -13.85
C VAL A 243 -5.27 25.10 -12.90
N THR A 244 -4.85 25.12 -11.65
CA THR A 244 -5.42 24.27 -10.60
C THR A 244 -6.52 24.98 -9.85
N ASP A 245 -7.46 24.21 -9.32
CA ASP A 245 -8.60 24.70 -8.54
C ASP A 245 -9.41 25.76 -9.30
N ALA A 246 -9.58 25.51 -10.60
CA ALA A 246 -10.31 26.37 -11.52
C ALA A 246 -11.68 25.80 -11.86
N SER A 247 -12.67 26.70 -11.83
CA SER A 247 -14.01 26.49 -12.35
C SER A 247 -14.12 27.10 -13.74
N PHE A 248 -14.69 26.37 -14.69
CA PHE A 248 -14.80 26.80 -16.09
C PHE A 248 -16.19 27.32 -16.46
N GLU A 249 -17.15 27.16 -15.55
CA GLU A 249 -18.54 27.53 -15.77
C GLU A 249 -19.25 27.88 -14.44
N PRO A 250 -20.38 28.61 -14.47
CA PRO A 250 -21.02 29.18 -13.28
C PRO A 250 -21.60 28.18 -12.26
N PHE A 251 -22.05 27.01 -12.70
CA PHE A 251 -22.65 25.95 -11.88
C PHE A 251 -21.63 24.99 -11.26
N GLN A 252 -20.36 25.04 -11.68
CA GLN A 252 -19.25 24.27 -11.13
C GLN A 252 -19.49 22.74 -11.10
N VAL A 253 -20.19 22.21 -12.10
CA VAL A 253 -20.43 20.78 -12.34
C VAL A 253 -19.14 20.04 -12.66
N LEU A 254 -18.29 20.60 -13.54
CA LEU A 254 -17.02 20.01 -13.95
C LEU A 254 -15.88 21.00 -13.76
N ASN A 255 -14.96 20.68 -12.86
CA ASN A 255 -13.84 21.55 -12.48
C ASN A 255 -12.52 20.78 -12.50
N THR A 256 -11.43 21.53 -12.41
CA THR A 256 -10.10 20.96 -12.19
C THR A 256 -9.68 21.16 -10.76
N TYR A 257 -9.21 20.09 -10.12
CA TYR A 257 -8.65 20.12 -8.79
C TYR A 257 -7.24 19.57 -8.81
N GLY A 258 -6.31 20.26 -8.15
CA GLY A 258 -4.94 19.76 -8.07
C GLY A 258 -4.06 20.62 -7.19
N ALA A 259 -3.15 19.98 -6.46
CA ALA A 259 -2.24 20.72 -5.58
C ALA A 259 -1.19 21.56 -6.35
N LEU A 260 -0.89 21.21 -7.61
CA LEU A 260 0.17 21.84 -8.41
C LEU A 260 -0.17 21.80 -9.91
N GLY A 261 -0.41 22.96 -10.54
CA GLY A 261 -0.67 23.06 -11.99
C GLY A 261 0.58 22.95 -12.86
N LYS A 262 1.76 23.01 -12.25
CA LYS A 262 3.03 22.84 -12.94
C LYS A 262 4.05 22.13 -12.06
N ILE A 263 4.56 21.01 -12.55
CA ILE A 263 5.69 20.33 -11.91
C ILE A 263 6.99 21.01 -12.34
N GLN A 264 7.74 21.53 -11.37
CA GLN A 264 9.04 22.15 -11.60
C GLN A 264 10.06 21.13 -12.13
N LYS A 265 10.87 21.55 -13.11
CA LYS A 265 11.99 20.79 -13.67
C LYS A 265 13.28 20.92 -12.85
N GLU A 266 13.29 21.86 -11.92
CA GLU A 266 14.37 22.18 -11.01
C GLU A 266 13.81 22.10 -9.58
N ARG A 267 14.58 21.57 -8.63
CA ARG A 267 14.13 21.40 -7.24
C ARG A 267 15.29 21.28 -6.27
N TYR A 268 15.11 21.82 -5.07
CA TYR A 268 16.03 21.55 -3.98
C TYR A 268 15.83 20.13 -3.46
N GLU A 269 16.94 19.48 -3.12
CA GLU A 269 16.96 18.14 -2.58
C GLU A 269 17.87 18.03 -1.37
N LEU A 270 17.34 17.41 -0.33
CA LEU A 270 18.13 16.97 0.81
C LEU A 270 18.78 15.61 0.51
N VAL A 271 20.11 15.55 0.61
CA VAL A 271 20.93 14.35 0.50
C VAL A 271 21.38 13.97 1.91
N VAL A 272 20.84 12.87 2.43
CA VAL A 272 21.22 12.35 3.75
C VAL A 272 22.44 11.46 3.58
N GLN A 273 23.51 11.76 4.30
CA GLN A 273 24.77 11.02 4.25
C GLN A 273 25.15 10.52 5.63
N GLY A 274 25.73 9.33 5.70
CA GLY A 274 26.38 8.82 6.91
C GLY A 274 27.85 8.47 6.67
N THR A 275 28.59 8.30 7.77
CA THR A 275 29.96 7.77 7.78
C THR A 275 30.14 6.86 8.98
N ASP A 276 31.06 5.90 8.87
CA ASP A 276 31.53 5.02 9.93
C ASP A 276 32.86 5.48 10.56
N ASP A 277 33.45 6.58 10.05
CA ASP A 277 34.71 7.14 10.55
C ASP A 277 34.57 7.62 12.00
N GLU A 278 35.57 7.31 12.84
CA GLU A 278 35.54 7.66 14.27
C GLU A 278 35.67 9.17 14.50
N LYS A 279 36.42 9.86 13.63
CA LYS A 279 36.66 11.31 13.68
C LYS A 279 36.43 11.92 12.32
N LEU A 280 35.73 13.05 12.30
CA LEU A 280 35.49 13.82 11.09
C LEU A 280 36.77 14.57 10.68
N THR A 281 37.29 14.22 9.51
CA THR A 281 38.39 14.90 8.82
C THR A 281 37.94 15.39 7.43
N ILE A 282 38.79 16.13 6.73
CA ILE A 282 38.46 16.59 5.36
C ILE A 282 38.32 15.42 4.37
N ASP A 283 39.00 14.30 4.65
CA ASP A 283 39.01 13.08 3.83
C ASP A 283 37.93 12.06 4.24
N THR A 284 37.03 12.44 5.18
CA THR A 284 35.94 11.59 5.65
C THR A 284 35.10 11.09 4.48
N LYS A 285 34.91 9.77 4.40
CA LYS A 285 34.08 9.18 3.34
C LYS A 285 32.61 9.19 3.74
N TRP A 286 31.80 9.87 2.94
CA TRP A 286 30.36 9.99 3.16
C TRP A 286 29.59 9.12 2.17
N GLN A 287 28.67 8.32 2.70
CA GLN A 287 27.82 7.41 1.91
C GLN A 287 26.37 7.88 1.94
N ASN A 288 25.70 7.86 0.78
CA ASN A 288 24.34 8.36 0.62
C ASN A 288 23.30 7.31 1.03
N TYR A 289 22.28 7.73 1.78
CA TYR A 289 21.04 6.97 1.90
C TYR A 289 20.17 7.17 0.66
N GLU A 290 19.76 6.10 -0.01
CA GLU A 290 18.88 6.21 -1.18
C GLU A 290 17.41 6.00 -0.83
N PHE A 291 16.55 6.86 -1.38
CA PHE A 291 15.11 6.80 -1.20
C PHE A 291 14.42 6.07 -2.37
N GLN A 292 13.14 5.71 -2.26
CA GLN A 292 12.45 4.84 -3.21
C GLN A 292 12.19 5.51 -4.57
N CYS A 293 11.82 6.78 -4.55
CA CYS A 293 11.34 7.53 -5.70
C CYS A 293 12.04 8.89 -5.84
N LYS A 294 12.50 9.47 -4.73
CA LYS A 294 13.29 10.71 -4.72
C LYS A 294 14.63 10.49 -5.47
N PRO A 295 15.08 11.47 -6.27
CA PRO A 295 16.31 11.43 -7.06
C PRO A 295 17.49 11.69 -6.13
N THR A 296 17.82 10.70 -5.30
CA THR A 296 19.06 10.72 -4.51
C THR A 296 20.27 10.49 -5.40
N SER A 297 20.16 9.57 -6.36
CA SER A 297 21.20 9.28 -7.34
C SER A 297 20.92 10.01 -8.65
N LEU A 298 21.96 10.58 -9.25
CA LEU A 298 21.86 11.30 -10.54
C LEU A 298 21.49 10.39 -11.70
N HIS A 299 21.77 9.09 -11.59
CA HIS A 299 21.43 8.07 -12.58
C HIS A 299 20.03 7.48 -12.37
N LYS A 300 19.28 7.97 -11.38
CA LYS A 300 17.94 7.47 -11.12
C LYS A 300 16.90 8.15 -12.01
N ALA A 301 16.25 7.35 -12.85
CA ALA A 301 15.11 7.78 -13.64
C ALA A 301 13.94 8.23 -12.72
N PRO A 302 13.13 9.22 -13.14
CA PRO A 302 11.88 9.55 -12.47
C PRO A 302 11.00 8.31 -12.32
N CYS A 303 10.48 8.08 -11.11
CA CYS A 303 9.57 6.97 -10.87
C CYS A 303 8.12 7.35 -11.23
N TYR A 304 7.32 6.34 -11.59
CA TYR A 304 5.88 6.46 -11.57
C TYR A 304 5.37 6.19 -10.15
N SER A 305 4.78 7.19 -9.49
CA SER A 305 4.35 7.14 -8.08
C SER A 305 2.82 6.95 -7.89
N GLY A 306 2.12 6.52 -8.93
CA GLY A 306 0.68 6.22 -8.88
C GLY A 306 0.41 4.70 -8.87
N PRO A 307 -0.70 4.21 -8.27
CA PRO A 307 -1.60 4.92 -7.37
C PRO A 307 -1.07 5.05 -5.93
N TYR A 308 0.06 4.40 -5.60
CA TYR A 308 0.63 4.41 -4.24
C TYR A 308 1.76 5.45 -4.10
N HIS A 309 1.55 6.42 -3.20
CA HIS A 309 2.47 7.52 -3.00
C HIS A 309 3.55 7.20 -1.95
N HIS A 310 4.83 7.36 -2.29
CA HIS A 310 5.93 7.23 -1.33
C HIS A 310 5.96 8.42 -0.38
N ARG A 311 5.26 8.30 0.75
CA ARG A 311 5.05 9.40 1.71
C ARG A 311 6.35 9.99 2.26
N LEU A 312 7.35 9.16 2.62
CA LEU A 312 8.62 9.66 3.13
C LEU A 312 9.36 10.50 2.07
N ASP A 313 9.47 9.99 0.84
CA ASP A 313 10.08 10.69 -0.29
C ASP A 313 9.41 12.05 -0.57
N TRP A 314 8.08 12.10 -0.49
CA TRP A 314 7.31 13.32 -0.63
C TRP A 314 7.57 14.33 0.50
N LEU A 315 7.50 13.87 1.75
CA LEU A 315 7.78 14.73 2.89
C LEU A 315 9.22 15.27 2.86
N MET A 316 10.20 14.46 2.43
CA MET A 316 11.58 14.91 2.22
C MET A 316 11.71 16.03 1.18
N ARG A 317 10.84 16.06 0.16
CA ARG A 317 10.78 17.18 -0.80
C ARG A 317 10.26 18.44 -0.15
N LEU A 318 9.23 18.34 0.71
CA LEU A 318 8.68 19.50 1.42
C LEU A 318 9.73 20.15 2.34
N VAL A 319 10.47 19.33 3.12
CA VAL A 319 11.55 19.82 3.98
C VAL A 319 12.61 20.58 3.17
N ALA A 320 12.90 20.14 1.94
CA ALA A 320 13.91 20.76 1.09
C ALA A 320 13.53 22.16 0.56
N LEU A 321 12.22 22.49 0.54
CA LEU A 321 11.72 23.78 0.04
C LEU A 321 11.84 24.90 1.07
N GLU A 322 11.86 24.56 2.35
CA GLU A 322 11.92 25.53 3.44
C GLU A 322 13.36 25.88 3.83
N GLU A 323 13.52 27.06 4.43
CA GLU A 323 14.76 27.40 5.13
C GLU A 323 14.89 26.55 6.40
N LYS A 324 16.15 26.27 6.80
CA LYS A 324 16.48 25.29 7.85
C LYS A 324 15.64 25.46 9.12
N GLN A 325 15.54 26.68 9.63
CA GLN A 325 14.86 26.93 10.91
C GLN A 325 13.37 26.60 10.84
N SER A 326 12.68 27.05 9.79
CA SER A 326 11.26 26.78 9.56
C SER A 326 11.01 25.28 9.31
N ALA A 327 11.88 24.66 8.52
CA ALA A 327 11.80 23.24 8.20
C ALA A 327 11.84 22.37 9.46
N LEU A 328 12.72 22.70 10.42
CA LEU A 328 12.85 21.95 11.67
C LEU A 328 11.65 22.13 12.60
N SER A 329 10.97 23.28 12.59
CA SER A 329 9.74 23.49 13.36
C SER A 329 8.50 22.88 12.72
N HIS A 330 8.31 23.00 11.41
CA HIS A 330 7.14 22.44 10.71
C HIS A 330 7.23 20.94 10.51
N HIS A 331 8.45 20.39 10.50
CA HIS A 331 8.72 18.97 10.26
C HIS A 331 9.49 18.32 11.42
N GLU A 332 8.90 18.33 12.61
CA GLU A 332 9.48 17.70 13.81
C GLU A 332 9.83 16.21 13.65
N TRP A 333 9.23 15.53 12.66
CA TRP A 333 9.54 14.15 12.32
C TRP A 333 10.95 14.00 11.72
N PHE A 334 11.48 15.04 11.05
CA PHE A 334 12.73 14.97 10.30
C PHE A 334 13.97 14.80 11.21
N PRO A 335 14.16 15.58 12.29
CA PRO A 335 15.24 15.31 13.25
C PRO A 335 15.13 13.95 13.92
N LYS A 336 13.90 13.49 14.23
CA LYS A 336 13.65 12.16 14.80
C LYS A 336 14.01 11.05 13.81
N PHE A 337 13.71 11.26 12.53
CA PHE A 337 14.12 10.37 11.44
C PHE A 337 15.64 10.25 11.34
N LEU A 338 16.38 11.37 11.39
CA LEU A 338 17.85 11.34 11.39
C LEU A 338 18.43 10.65 12.63
N SER A 339 17.87 10.89 13.82
CA SER A 339 18.27 10.19 15.05
C SER A 339 18.01 8.68 14.96
N ALA A 340 16.91 8.27 14.31
CA ALA A 340 16.60 6.86 14.09
C ALA A 340 17.52 6.20 13.04
N LEU A 341 17.92 6.93 11.99
CA LEU A 341 18.94 6.47 11.04
C LEU A 341 20.31 6.32 11.71
N LEU A 342 20.66 7.25 12.60
CA LEU A 342 21.92 7.20 13.34
C LEU A 342 22.01 5.93 14.19
N LYS A 343 20.88 5.53 14.80
CA LYS A 343 20.72 4.28 15.55
C LYS A 343 20.50 3.05 14.66
N ASN A 344 20.53 3.21 13.34
CA ASN A 344 20.25 2.17 12.34
C ASN A 344 18.95 1.38 12.59
N ASN A 345 17.87 2.09 12.96
CA ASN A 345 16.59 1.45 13.27
C ASN A 345 15.99 0.78 12.03
N SER A 346 15.78 -0.54 12.08
CA SER A 346 15.27 -1.36 10.96
C SER A 346 13.91 -0.93 10.42
N TYR A 347 13.02 -0.42 11.27
CA TYR A 347 11.71 0.08 10.83
C TYR A 347 11.84 1.33 9.96
N VAL A 348 12.86 2.15 10.20
CA VAL A 348 13.11 3.40 9.44
C VAL A 348 13.96 3.11 8.21
N THR A 349 15.03 2.33 8.35
CA THR A 349 15.89 1.98 7.22
C THR A 349 15.19 1.09 6.20
N GLY A 350 14.17 0.32 6.61
CA GLY A 350 13.29 -0.43 5.71
C GLY A 350 12.40 0.44 4.80
N LEU A 351 12.21 1.72 5.13
CA LEU A 351 11.49 2.67 4.26
C LEU A 351 12.38 3.17 3.11
N LEU A 352 13.70 3.04 3.25
CA LEU A 352 14.69 3.49 2.27
C LEU A 352 14.95 2.38 1.24
N ARG A 353 15.38 2.80 0.05
CA ARG A 353 15.77 1.87 -1.02
C ARG A 353 17.13 1.24 -0.72
N HIS A 354 18.08 2.06 -0.27
CA HIS A 354 19.42 1.60 0.06
C HIS A 354 19.89 2.23 1.37
N ASN A 355 20.26 1.37 2.31
CA ASN A 355 20.97 1.70 3.53
C ASN A 355 22.43 1.22 3.39
N PRO A 356 23.44 2.10 3.38
CA PRO A 356 24.84 1.71 3.32
C PRO A 356 25.36 1.08 4.63
N PHE A 357 24.67 1.30 5.75
CA PHE A 357 25.08 0.89 7.10
C PHE A 357 24.25 -0.30 7.59
N ARG A 358 24.28 -1.44 6.87
CA ARG A 358 23.44 -2.61 7.24
C ARG A 358 23.97 -3.37 8.46
N GLU A 359 25.29 -3.46 8.60
CA GLU A 359 25.95 -4.27 9.62
C GLU A 359 26.15 -3.51 10.92
N GLU A 360 26.68 -2.29 10.83
CA GLU A 360 26.91 -1.41 11.97
C GLU A 360 26.25 -0.05 11.76
N PRO A 361 25.74 0.59 12.83
CA PRO A 361 25.23 1.95 12.73
C PRO A 361 26.34 2.95 12.35
N PRO A 362 26.01 4.02 11.60
CA PRO A 362 26.97 5.08 11.32
C PRO A 362 27.38 5.82 12.60
N THR A 363 28.58 6.39 12.62
CA THR A 363 29.07 7.24 13.71
C THR A 363 28.50 8.65 13.61
N HIS A 364 28.36 9.16 12.38
CA HIS A 364 27.88 10.50 12.10
C HIS A 364 26.91 10.48 10.91
N ILE A 365 25.93 11.39 10.95
CA ILE A 365 25.04 11.67 9.83
C ILE A 365 25.07 13.17 9.55
N ARG A 366 25.15 13.56 8.28
CA ARG A 366 24.93 14.95 7.84
C ARG A 366 23.87 15.02 6.77
N VAL A 367 23.32 16.20 6.55
CA VAL A 367 22.37 16.46 5.48
C VAL A 367 22.87 17.61 4.63
N LEU A 368 22.96 17.39 3.31
CA LEU A 368 23.28 18.44 2.34
C LEU A 368 22.00 18.86 1.63
N ARG A 369 21.84 20.16 1.31
CA ARG A 369 20.82 20.68 0.40
C ARG A 369 21.50 21.06 -0.91
N ALA A 370 21.03 20.55 -2.03
CA ALA A 370 21.55 20.88 -3.36
C ALA A 370 20.40 21.10 -4.35
N GLU A 371 20.62 21.91 -5.37
CA GLU A 371 19.63 22.20 -6.42
C GLU A 371 19.81 21.23 -7.59
N TYR A 372 18.81 20.39 -7.80
CA TYR A 372 18.77 19.39 -8.86
C TYR A 372 17.97 19.94 -10.04
N HIS A 373 18.45 19.70 -11.25
CA HIS A 373 17.70 19.93 -12.47
C HIS A 373 17.80 18.73 -13.40
N PHE A 374 16.81 18.57 -14.28
CA PHE A 374 16.91 17.56 -15.33
C PHE A 374 18.11 17.81 -16.24
N THR A 375 18.80 16.73 -16.61
CA THR A 375 19.87 16.75 -17.60
C THR A 375 19.31 17.20 -18.96
N LYS A 376 20.03 18.10 -19.65
CA LYS A 376 19.61 18.67 -20.95
C LYS A 376 19.92 17.76 -22.16
N ARG A 377 20.53 16.58 -21.96
CA ARG A 377 21.14 15.80 -23.04
C ARG A 377 20.09 15.15 -23.98
N LYS A 378 20.17 15.50 -25.27
CA LYS A 378 19.58 14.78 -26.42
C LYS A 378 20.54 13.67 -26.84
N SER A 379 20.34 12.43 -26.41
CA SER A 379 20.85 11.25 -27.12
C SER A 379 20.29 10.00 -26.44
N GLU A 380 19.47 9.26 -27.19
CA GLU A 380 18.77 8.03 -26.79
C GLU A 380 17.56 8.26 -25.86
N GLY A 381 16.40 7.81 -26.34
CA GLY A 381 15.09 8.18 -25.84
C GLY A 381 14.93 8.09 -24.32
N LEU A 382 14.06 8.96 -23.80
CA LEU A 382 13.68 9.17 -22.40
C LEU A 382 13.14 7.92 -21.66
N ILE A 383 13.24 6.74 -22.26
CA ILE A 383 12.70 5.47 -21.80
C ILE A 383 13.82 4.41 -21.64
N PHE A 384 14.97 4.57 -22.29
CA PHE A 384 16.02 3.52 -22.35
C PHE A 384 17.45 3.96 -22.00
N SER A 385 17.68 5.22 -21.60
CA SER A 385 19.02 5.67 -21.23
C SER A 385 19.39 5.31 -19.78
N ASN A 386 20.63 4.87 -19.55
CA ASN A 386 21.15 4.55 -18.21
C ASN A 386 21.57 5.81 -17.40
N GLY A 387 21.03 6.98 -17.77
CA GLY A 387 21.34 8.27 -17.16
C GLY A 387 22.68 8.89 -17.60
N PRO A 388 23.10 10.02 -16.99
CA PRO A 388 22.45 10.71 -15.87
C PRO A 388 21.12 11.36 -16.25
N TRP A 389 20.14 11.28 -15.35
CA TRP A 389 18.81 11.91 -15.48
C TRP A 389 18.76 13.29 -14.82
N TRP A 390 19.59 13.48 -13.80
CA TRP A 390 19.65 14.69 -13.00
C TRP A 390 21.08 15.23 -12.96
N GLU A 391 21.18 16.55 -12.87
CA GLU A 391 22.42 17.29 -12.65
C GLU A 391 22.25 18.20 -11.43
N ILE A 392 23.31 18.34 -10.64
CA ILE A 392 23.36 19.28 -9.53
C ILE A 392 23.91 20.60 -10.05
N ARG A 393 23.20 21.70 -9.79
CA ARG A 393 23.67 23.04 -10.12
C ARG A 393 24.98 23.32 -9.38
N ARG A 394 26.01 23.70 -10.13
CA ARG A 394 27.34 23.98 -9.59
C ARG A 394 27.24 25.05 -8.49
N GLY A 395 27.88 24.79 -7.34
CA GLY A 395 27.89 25.70 -6.20
C GLY A 395 26.59 25.76 -5.38
N SER A 396 25.55 24.98 -5.71
CA SER A 396 24.29 24.96 -4.95
C SER A 396 24.34 24.11 -3.68
N THR A 397 25.27 23.16 -3.60
CA THR A 397 25.38 22.24 -2.47
C THR A 397 25.84 22.98 -1.22
N LYS A 398 24.99 22.96 -0.19
CA LYS A 398 25.26 23.54 1.13
C LYS A 398 24.96 22.51 2.22
N VAL A 399 25.64 22.61 3.35
CA VAL A 399 25.27 21.80 4.52
C VAL A 399 23.95 22.34 5.08
N PHE A 400 22.95 21.47 5.14
CA PHE A 400 21.64 21.78 5.72
C PHE A 400 21.59 21.40 7.20
N MET A 401 22.21 20.28 7.57
CA MET A 401 22.36 19.85 8.95
C MET A 401 23.76 19.26 9.16
N GLU A 402 24.46 19.80 10.15
CA GLU A 402 25.76 19.34 10.59
C GLU A 402 25.63 18.10 11.49
N PRO A 403 26.66 17.24 11.57
CA PRO A 403 26.61 16.03 12.39
C PRO A 403 26.28 16.23 13.86
N HIS A 404 26.77 17.31 14.46
CA HIS A 404 26.55 17.61 15.88
C HIS A 404 25.13 18.14 16.17
N GLU A 405 24.40 18.58 15.15
CA GLU A 405 23.03 19.10 15.28
C GLU A 405 21.98 17.98 15.27
N VAL A 406 22.35 16.77 14.85
CA VAL A 406 21.44 15.62 14.85
C VAL A 406 21.10 15.24 16.31
N PRO A 407 19.82 15.10 16.68
CA PRO A 407 19.43 14.80 18.05
C PRO A 407 20.06 13.51 18.59
N GLY A 408 20.81 13.64 19.68
CA GLY A 408 21.49 12.53 20.34
C GLY A 408 22.80 12.09 19.68
N ALA A 409 23.34 12.85 18.71
CA ALA A 409 24.57 12.49 17.99
C ALA A 409 25.77 12.22 18.91
N GLN A 410 26.02 13.12 19.86
CA GLN A 410 27.18 12.98 20.76
C GLN A 410 27.09 11.74 21.65
N SER A 411 25.91 11.49 22.23
CA SER A 411 25.68 10.31 23.07
C SER A 411 25.79 9.01 22.27
N HIS A 412 25.25 9.00 21.05
CA HIS A 412 25.38 7.87 20.13
C HIS A 412 26.84 7.60 19.75
N LEU A 413 27.60 8.63 19.39
CA LEU A 413 29.01 8.52 19.05
C LEU A 413 29.81 7.91 20.20
N GLN A 414 29.65 8.43 21.41
CA GLN A 414 30.31 7.89 22.61
C GLN A 414 29.99 6.41 22.82
N LYS A 415 28.72 6.02 22.65
CA LYS A 415 28.27 4.64 22.79
C LYS A 415 28.89 3.73 21.73
N VAL A 416 28.82 4.11 20.44
CA VAL A 416 29.37 3.31 19.34
C VAL A 416 30.89 3.16 19.48
N LEU A 417 31.61 4.23 19.83
CA LEU A 417 33.05 4.16 20.05
C LEU A 417 33.42 3.28 21.24
N ALA A 418 32.65 3.32 22.34
CA ALA A 418 32.87 2.45 23.49
C ALA A 418 32.61 0.98 23.14
N GLU A 419 31.52 0.67 22.44
CA GLU A 419 31.21 -0.69 21.97
C GLU A 419 32.28 -1.22 21.00
N ARG A 420 32.76 -0.38 20.07
CA ARG A 420 33.85 -0.73 19.15
C ARG A 420 35.17 -0.96 19.87
N ALA A 421 35.52 -0.11 20.83
CA ALA A 421 36.71 -0.27 21.65
C ALA A 421 36.68 -1.58 22.44
N GLU A 422 35.54 -1.92 23.04
CA GLU A 422 35.39 -3.19 23.77
C GLU A 422 35.51 -4.40 22.83
N ARG A 423 34.86 -4.35 21.66
CA ARG A 423 35.02 -5.41 20.63
C ARG A 423 36.48 -5.57 20.21
N ARG A 424 37.21 -4.48 20.00
CA ARG A 424 38.66 -4.52 19.69
C ARG A 424 39.44 -5.17 20.83
N ARG A 425 39.20 -4.78 22.09
CA ARG A 425 39.88 -5.38 23.26
C ARG A 425 39.61 -6.88 23.37
N VAL A 426 38.36 -7.32 23.19
CA VAL A 426 38.01 -8.74 23.21
C VAL A 426 38.67 -9.49 22.06
N ALA A 427 38.68 -8.92 20.85
CA ALA A 427 39.34 -9.51 19.69
C ALA A 427 40.86 -9.62 19.86
N GLU A 428 41.51 -8.57 20.38
CA GLU A 428 42.95 -8.56 20.70
C GLU A 428 43.29 -9.57 21.79
N ALA A 429 42.48 -9.65 22.86
CA ALA A 429 42.67 -10.66 23.91
C ALA A 429 42.49 -12.08 23.38
N ALA A 430 41.49 -12.32 22.53
CA ALA A 430 41.28 -13.61 21.87
C ALA A 430 42.44 -13.96 20.92
N ALA A 431 42.96 -12.98 20.16
CA ALA A 431 44.11 -13.16 19.28
C ALA A 431 45.40 -13.46 20.09
N ALA A 432 45.60 -12.76 21.21
CA ALA A 432 46.72 -13.01 22.13
C ALA A 432 46.62 -14.40 22.77
N ALA A 433 45.42 -14.81 23.21
CA ALA A 433 45.18 -16.15 23.75
C ALA A 433 45.41 -17.24 22.69
N ALA A 434 44.96 -17.03 21.45
CA ALA A 434 45.23 -17.93 20.33
C ALA A 434 46.72 -18.02 19.98
N ALA A 435 47.45 -16.91 20.04
CA ALA A 435 48.90 -16.89 19.88
C ALA A 435 49.62 -17.64 21.01
N ALA A 436 49.21 -17.46 22.27
CA ALA A 436 49.76 -18.19 23.41
C ALA A 436 49.47 -19.69 23.32
N ALA A 437 48.26 -20.07 22.91
CA ALA A 437 47.89 -21.48 22.69
C ALA A 437 48.72 -22.12 21.56
N ARG A 438 49.03 -21.39 20.49
CA ARG A 438 49.95 -21.84 19.44
C ARG A 438 51.36 -22.10 19.99
N ARG A 439 51.92 -21.16 20.75
CA ARG A 439 53.23 -21.34 21.38
C ARG A 439 53.29 -22.55 22.31
N ARG A 440 52.26 -22.76 23.13
CA ARG A 440 52.18 -23.96 24.01
C ARG A 440 52.19 -25.26 23.23
N ARG A 441 51.47 -25.32 22.09
CA ARG A 441 51.50 -26.51 21.22
C ARG A 441 52.88 -26.74 20.62
N GLU A 442 53.54 -25.68 20.16
CA GLU A 442 54.91 -25.75 19.63
C GLU A 442 55.90 -26.23 20.72
N GLU A 443 55.79 -25.70 21.95
CA GLU A 443 56.60 -26.12 23.11
C GLU A 443 56.33 -27.57 23.51
N GLU A 444 55.06 -28.01 23.53
CA GLU A 444 54.67 -29.41 23.81
C GLU A 444 55.21 -30.37 22.75
N GLU A 445 55.14 -29.99 21.47
CA GLU A 445 55.73 -30.77 20.37
C GLU A 445 57.26 -30.84 20.47
N GLU A 446 57.94 -29.75 20.83
CA GLU A 446 59.38 -29.75 21.02
C GLU A 446 59.79 -30.60 22.23
N LEU A 447 59.08 -30.47 23.35
CA LEU A 447 59.28 -31.30 24.54
C LEU A 447 59.07 -32.78 24.21
N TRP A 448 58.03 -33.11 23.45
CA TRP A 448 57.76 -34.48 23.01
C TRP A 448 58.90 -35.03 22.14
N ARG A 449 59.43 -34.24 21.19
CA ARG A 449 60.61 -34.62 20.41
C ARG A 449 61.80 -34.93 21.30
N ARG A 450 62.10 -34.06 22.27
CA ARG A 450 63.20 -34.27 23.23
C ARG A 450 63.00 -35.53 24.07
N VAL A 451 61.78 -35.80 24.54
CA VAL A 451 61.45 -37.01 25.30
C VAL A 451 61.63 -38.27 24.44
N VAL A 452 61.21 -38.25 23.18
CA VAL A 452 61.41 -39.37 22.24
C VAL A 452 62.89 -39.62 21.97
N GLU A 453 63.69 -38.56 21.77
CA GLU A 453 65.14 -38.66 21.62
C GLU A 453 65.83 -39.21 22.87
N ALA A 454 65.45 -38.73 24.05
CA ALA A 454 65.97 -39.22 25.33
C ALA A 454 65.63 -40.70 25.55
N LYS A 455 64.41 -41.13 25.22
CA LYS A 455 64.02 -42.56 25.27
C LYS A 455 64.88 -43.40 24.32
N ARG A 456 65.10 -42.94 23.08
CA ARG A 456 65.97 -43.64 22.12
C ARG A 456 67.43 -43.72 22.62
N ALA A 457 67.94 -42.66 23.25
CA ALA A 457 69.28 -42.65 23.82
C ALA A 457 69.40 -43.60 25.03
N ALA A 458 68.41 -43.61 25.92
CA ALA A 458 68.35 -44.51 27.07
C ALA A 458 68.26 -45.99 26.62
N GLU A 459 67.49 -46.27 25.58
CA GLU A 459 67.40 -47.63 25.02
C GLU A 459 68.73 -48.07 24.40
N LYS A 460 69.46 -47.18 23.71
CA LYS A 460 70.82 -47.45 23.22
C LYS A 460 71.79 -47.74 24.37
N LEU A 461 71.75 -46.94 25.43
CA LEU A 461 72.60 -47.13 26.60
C LEU A 461 72.30 -48.47 27.30
N LYS A 462 71.01 -48.83 27.42
CA LYS A 462 70.58 -50.12 27.96
C LYS A 462 71.11 -51.29 27.13
N ARG A 463 71.03 -51.21 25.80
CA ARG A 463 71.62 -52.23 24.91
C ARG A 463 73.14 -52.33 25.06
N GLN A 464 73.85 -51.21 25.23
CA GLN A 464 75.28 -51.20 25.50
C GLN A 464 75.63 -51.85 26.85
N GLN A 465 74.82 -51.60 27.88
CA GLN A 465 74.99 -52.22 29.20
C GLN A 465 74.70 -53.73 29.15
N GLU A 466 73.65 -54.14 28.44
CA GLU A 466 73.34 -55.56 28.22
C GLU A 466 74.47 -56.27 27.44
N GLU A 467 75.05 -55.62 26.43
CA GLU A 467 76.23 -56.14 25.72
C GLU A 467 77.49 -56.21 26.61
N GLN A 468 77.73 -55.21 27.46
CA GLN A 468 78.84 -55.24 28.42
C GLN A 468 78.67 -56.35 29.45
N GLN A 469 77.47 -56.53 30.00
CA GLN A 469 77.15 -57.62 30.92
C GLN A 469 77.30 -58.99 30.25
N LYS A 470 76.92 -59.10 28.97
CA LYS A 470 77.11 -60.32 28.20
C LYS A 470 78.61 -60.63 28.00
N ARG A 471 79.43 -59.63 27.65
CA ARG A 471 80.89 -59.78 27.52
C ARG A 471 81.58 -60.10 28.85
N GLU A 472 81.08 -59.54 29.96
CA GLU A 472 81.60 -59.83 31.30
C GLU A 472 81.23 -61.25 31.75
N LYS A 473 80.00 -61.70 31.43
CA LYS A 473 79.57 -63.07 31.65
C LYS A 473 80.37 -64.07 30.81
N GLU A 474 80.62 -63.77 29.54
CA GLU A 474 81.49 -64.57 28.67
C GLU A 474 82.94 -64.62 29.20
N ARG A 475 83.49 -63.52 29.75
CA ARG A 475 84.80 -63.54 30.42
C ARG A 475 84.82 -64.42 31.67
N ARG A 476 83.79 -64.35 32.52
CA ARG A 476 83.68 -65.18 33.72
C ARG A 476 83.53 -66.67 33.38
N GLU A 477 82.80 -67.00 32.31
CA GLU A 477 82.68 -68.37 31.82
C GLU A 477 84.01 -68.90 31.26
N VAL A 478 84.83 -68.05 30.63
CA VAL A 478 86.19 -68.41 30.19
C VAL A 478 87.14 -68.62 31.38
N GLU A 479 87.14 -67.73 32.38
CA GLU A 479 87.94 -67.89 33.61
C GLU A 479 87.54 -69.13 34.42
N GLU A 480 86.24 -69.47 34.48
CA GLU A 480 85.76 -70.66 35.17
C GLU A 480 86.15 -71.95 34.41
N LYS A 481 86.20 -71.90 33.07
CA LYS A 481 86.68 -73.00 32.24
C LYS A 481 88.17 -73.25 32.43
N GLU A 482 88.99 -72.21 32.54
CA GLU A 482 90.42 -72.32 32.86
C GLU A 482 90.66 -72.90 34.28
N ARG A 483 89.81 -72.53 35.27
CA ARG A 483 89.85 -73.12 36.62
C ARG A 483 89.45 -74.61 36.64
N ARG A 484 88.47 -75.02 35.81
CA ARG A 484 88.08 -76.44 35.65
C ARG A 484 89.15 -77.27 34.95
N GLU A 485 89.86 -76.71 33.97
CA GLU A 485 91.02 -77.35 33.32
C GLU A 485 92.24 -77.47 34.25
N ALA A 486 92.44 -76.52 35.17
CA ALA A 486 93.45 -76.60 36.22
C ALA A 486 93.12 -77.66 37.30
N ALA A 487 91.84 -77.81 37.67
CA ALA A 487 91.37 -78.83 38.62
C ALA A 487 91.39 -80.26 38.01
N ALA A 488 91.13 -80.40 36.70
CA ALA A 488 91.21 -81.67 35.99
C ALA A 488 92.65 -82.21 35.83
N LYS A 489 93.67 -81.33 35.81
CA LYS A 489 95.08 -81.74 35.86
C LYS A 489 95.58 -82.15 37.24
N ALA A 490 94.85 -81.81 38.32
CA ALA A 490 95.19 -82.19 39.69
C ALA A 490 94.53 -83.49 40.17
N GLN A 491 93.42 -83.93 39.55
CA GLN A 491 92.71 -85.17 39.89
C GLN A 491 93.04 -86.37 38.98
N ALA A 492 93.86 -86.16 37.94
CA ALA A 492 94.27 -87.22 37.00
C ALA A 492 95.50 -88.06 37.44
N ALA A 493 96.04 -87.84 38.65
CA ALA A 493 97.15 -88.61 39.21
C ALA A 493 96.75 -89.55 40.36
N ALA A 494 95.45 -89.64 40.70
CA ALA A 494 94.98 -90.51 41.76
C ALA A 494 93.62 -91.11 41.39
N ALA A 495 93.68 -92.27 40.73
CA ALA A 495 92.73 -93.39 40.76
C ALA A 495 92.41 -93.91 39.36
N GLU A 496 93.39 -94.59 38.75
CA GLU A 496 93.12 -95.66 37.81
C GLU A 496 93.03 -96.98 38.58
N ALA A 497 91.95 -97.72 38.33
CA ALA A 497 91.65 -99.06 38.83
C ALA A 497 91.12 -99.21 40.27
N GLN A 498 89.78 -99.16 40.39
CA GLN A 498 89.05 -100.25 41.01
C GLN A 498 87.65 -100.35 40.41
N ARG A 499 87.49 -101.33 39.50
CA ARG A 499 86.20 -101.85 39.07
C ARG A 499 85.85 -103.05 39.96
N ALA A 500 84.56 -103.11 40.27
CA ALA A 500 83.75 -104.30 40.52
C ALA A 500 83.92 -105.05 41.86
N THR A 501 82.99 -104.79 42.78
CA THR A 501 82.18 -105.83 43.42
C THR A 501 80.74 -105.33 43.52
N GLU A 502 79.87 -106.00 42.79
CA GLU A 502 78.41 -105.84 42.74
C GLU A 502 77.72 -106.72 43.81
N GLU A 503 76.40 -106.54 43.94
CA GLU A 503 75.42 -107.30 44.76
C GLU A 503 75.26 -106.70 46.18
N ALA A 504 74.14 -106.06 46.58
CA ALA A 504 72.72 -106.27 46.32
C ALA A 504 71.99 -104.91 46.51
N GLU A 505 70.86 -104.56 45.89
CA GLU A 505 69.73 -105.36 45.50
C GLU A 505 69.12 -104.81 44.20
N ARG A 506 68.77 -105.77 43.33
CA ARG A 506 67.89 -105.72 42.16
C ARG A 506 67.03 -104.44 42.06
N LYS A 507 67.22 -103.57 41.06
CA LYS A 507 66.69 -103.70 39.68
C LYS A 507 65.29 -104.32 39.59
N THR A 508 64.28 -103.49 39.84
CA THR A 508 63.04 -103.38 39.03
C THR A 508 62.72 -101.89 38.96
N ALA A 509 63.15 -101.17 37.92
CA ALA A 509 62.36 -100.97 36.71
C ALA A 509 61.01 -100.24 36.89
N GLU A 510 60.79 -99.51 38.01
CA GLU A 510 59.54 -98.76 38.19
C GLU A 510 59.64 -97.34 38.79
N GLU A 511 60.80 -96.68 38.78
CA GLU A 511 60.89 -95.30 39.30
C GLU A 511 61.56 -94.29 38.35
N LYS A 512 61.59 -94.63 37.06
CA LYS A 512 61.91 -93.68 35.98
C LYS A 512 60.68 -93.07 35.32
N LYS A 513 59.47 -93.40 35.81
CA LYS A 513 58.18 -92.80 35.39
C LYS A 513 57.56 -91.84 36.42
N ARG A 514 57.93 -91.93 37.70
CA ARG A 514 57.30 -91.11 38.76
C ARG A 514 57.81 -89.68 38.88
N LYS A 515 59.02 -89.36 38.41
CA LYS A 515 59.56 -87.98 38.48
C LYS A 515 59.18 -87.07 37.31
N GLU A 516 58.66 -87.62 36.21
CA GLU A 516 58.09 -86.82 35.09
C GLU A 516 56.58 -86.56 35.29
N GLU A 517 55.84 -87.46 35.95
CA GLU A 517 54.40 -87.28 36.20
C GLU A 517 54.09 -86.24 37.30
N GLU A 518 54.94 -86.09 38.34
CA GLU A 518 54.78 -85.02 39.36
C GLU A 518 55.11 -83.62 38.82
N ALA A 519 56.07 -83.50 37.89
CA ALA A 519 56.45 -82.21 37.29
C ALA A 519 55.42 -81.72 36.25
N GLU A 520 54.74 -82.65 35.57
CA GLU A 520 53.67 -82.32 34.62
C GLU A 520 52.36 -81.94 35.34
N ALA A 521 52.04 -82.59 36.46
CA ALA A 521 50.91 -82.22 37.31
C ALA A 521 51.09 -80.82 37.95
N ALA A 522 52.31 -80.47 38.41
CA ALA A 522 52.61 -79.16 38.97
C ALA A 522 52.54 -78.01 37.93
N ARG A 523 52.95 -78.27 36.67
CA ARG A 523 52.83 -77.30 35.57
C ARG A 523 51.38 -77.08 35.13
N LYS A 524 50.55 -78.13 35.08
CA LYS A 524 49.11 -78.00 34.81
C LYS A 524 48.38 -77.22 35.92
N ALA A 525 48.70 -77.48 37.19
CA ALA A 525 48.12 -76.73 38.31
C ALA A 525 48.54 -75.25 38.32
N GLN A 526 49.77 -74.91 37.95
CA GLN A 526 50.21 -73.51 37.81
C GLN A 526 49.60 -72.80 36.61
N GLN A 527 49.40 -73.49 35.48
CA GLN A 527 48.74 -72.92 34.30
C GLN A 527 47.24 -72.70 34.54
N GLU A 528 46.54 -73.61 35.23
CA GLU A 528 45.15 -73.40 35.62
C GLU A 528 45.00 -72.27 36.66
N ALA A 529 45.91 -72.17 37.63
CA ALA A 529 45.90 -71.06 38.60
C ALA A 529 46.18 -69.70 37.93
N ALA A 530 47.12 -69.64 36.98
CA ALA A 530 47.40 -68.43 36.22
C ALA A 530 46.23 -68.04 35.29
N ALA A 531 45.62 -69.02 34.61
CA ALA A 531 44.45 -68.79 33.76
C ALA A 531 43.24 -68.29 34.57
N LYS A 532 43.03 -68.82 35.78
CA LYS A 532 41.96 -68.38 36.69
C LYS A 532 42.19 -66.97 37.23
N ALA A 533 43.43 -66.62 37.56
CA ALA A 533 43.80 -65.27 37.99
C ALA A 533 43.69 -64.23 36.85
N GLU A 534 44.01 -64.62 35.62
CA GLU A 534 43.82 -63.74 34.44
C GLU A 534 42.33 -63.56 34.10
N ALA A 535 41.53 -64.63 34.23
CA ALA A 535 40.08 -64.57 34.06
C ALA A 535 39.41 -63.65 35.09
N GLU A 536 39.83 -63.69 36.36
CA GLU A 536 39.35 -62.77 37.41
C GLU A 536 39.73 -61.32 37.12
N ARG A 537 40.96 -61.04 36.67
CA ARG A 537 41.38 -59.68 36.30
C ARG A 537 40.54 -59.12 35.14
N ARG A 538 40.30 -59.94 34.11
CA ARG A 538 39.44 -59.55 32.97
C ARG A 538 37.99 -59.36 33.40
N ALA A 539 37.49 -60.15 34.35
CA ALA A 539 36.14 -59.98 34.90
C ALA A 539 35.99 -58.67 35.67
N VAL A 540 36.97 -58.31 36.51
CA VAL A 540 37.01 -57.04 37.26
C VAL A 540 37.16 -55.85 36.31
N GLU A 541 37.97 -55.96 35.26
CA GLU A 541 38.15 -54.89 34.28
C GLU A 541 36.86 -54.65 33.46
N LEU A 542 36.16 -55.73 33.08
CA LEU A 542 34.86 -55.65 32.41
C LEU A 542 33.77 -55.05 33.33
N GLU A 543 33.78 -55.38 34.62
CA GLU A 543 32.86 -54.79 35.59
C GLU A 543 33.11 -53.29 35.76
N ASN A 544 34.37 -52.88 35.90
CA ASN A 544 34.78 -51.48 35.97
C ASN A 544 34.42 -50.70 34.69
N GLN A 545 34.52 -51.32 33.51
CA GLN A 545 34.03 -50.72 32.26
C GLN A 545 32.51 -50.54 32.27
N LYS A 546 31.75 -51.58 32.63
CA LYS A 546 30.28 -51.50 32.75
C LYS A 546 29.82 -50.48 33.79
N GLU A 547 30.58 -50.28 34.86
CA GLU A 547 30.26 -49.27 35.86
C GLU A 547 30.55 -47.84 35.35
N LYS A 548 31.64 -47.64 34.61
CA LYS A 548 31.91 -46.36 33.94
C LYS A 548 30.83 -46.00 32.91
N GLU A 549 30.39 -46.97 32.11
CA GLU A 549 29.31 -46.78 31.14
C GLU A 549 28.00 -46.41 31.83
N ARG A 550 27.62 -47.12 32.90
CA ARG A 550 26.43 -46.79 33.72
C ARG A 550 26.51 -45.40 34.35
N ARG A 551 27.69 -44.96 34.81
CA ARG A 551 27.88 -43.60 35.34
C ARG A 551 27.79 -42.53 34.25
N GLN A 552 28.33 -42.78 33.06
CA GLN A 552 28.20 -41.88 31.92
C GLN A 552 26.75 -41.77 31.43
N GLU A 553 26.02 -42.89 31.39
CA GLU A 553 24.62 -42.91 31.00
C GLU A 553 23.73 -42.19 32.03
N ALA A 554 23.96 -42.40 33.33
CA ALA A 554 23.28 -41.67 34.39
C ALA A 554 23.55 -40.15 34.32
N GLN A 555 24.78 -39.74 34.01
CA GLN A 555 25.10 -38.32 33.79
C GLN A 555 24.39 -37.73 32.57
N ARG A 556 24.31 -38.47 31.45
CA ARG A 556 23.56 -38.04 30.26
C ARG A 556 22.08 -37.88 30.57
N GLN A 557 21.47 -38.85 31.26
CA GLN A 557 20.07 -38.78 31.66
C GLN A 557 19.79 -37.60 32.61
N GLN A 558 20.70 -37.30 33.55
CA GLN A 558 20.58 -36.11 34.40
C GLN A 558 20.70 -34.80 33.62
N GLN A 559 21.60 -34.73 32.63
CA GLN A 559 21.74 -33.56 31.76
C GLN A 559 20.50 -33.35 30.90
N GLU A 560 19.98 -34.41 30.27
CA GLU A 560 18.75 -34.34 29.49
C GLU A 560 17.52 -33.95 30.34
N ALA A 561 17.42 -34.47 31.56
CA ALA A 561 16.34 -34.09 32.48
C ALA A 561 16.44 -32.61 32.90
N ALA A 562 17.65 -32.12 33.17
CA ALA A 562 17.90 -30.72 33.51
C ALA A 562 17.61 -29.78 32.33
N GLU A 563 17.94 -30.17 31.10
CA GLU A 563 17.61 -29.41 29.89
C GLU A 563 16.10 -29.36 29.63
N LYS A 564 15.40 -30.49 29.80
CA LYS A 564 13.93 -30.53 29.69
C LYS A 564 13.26 -29.62 30.73
N GLN A 565 13.73 -29.62 31.98
CA GLN A 565 13.22 -28.71 33.00
C GLN A 565 13.47 -27.23 32.66
N ARG A 566 14.68 -26.88 32.19
CA ARG A 566 14.99 -25.52 31.73
C ARG A 566 14.12 -25.09 30.54
N HIS A 567 13.82 -26.01 29.64
CA HIS A 567 12.94 -25.74 28.50
C HIS A 567 11.50 -25.48 28.94
N VAL A 568 10.97 -26.29 29.86
CA VAL A 568 9.63 -26.09 30.44
C VAL A 568 9.55 -24.76 31.18
N GLU A 569 10.57 -24.41 31.97
CA GLU A 569 10.62 -23.13 32.70
C GLU A 569 10.69 -21.92 31.75
N LYS A 570 11.45 -22.02 30.65
CA LYS A 570 11.48 -20.99 29.60
C LYS A 570 10.12 -20.81 28.92
N LEU A 571 9.41 -21.91 28.62
CA LEU A 571 8.08 -21.85 28.03
C LEU A 571 7.06 -21.24 28.99
N ALA A 572 7.13 -21.57 30.29
CA ALA A 572 6.29 -20.98 31.32
C ALA A 572 6.51 -19.45 31.43
N LYS A 573 7.78 -19.02 31.50
CA LYS A 573 8.16 -17.59 31.54
C LYS A 573 7.75 -16.83 30.27
N ALA A 574 7.86 -17.46 29.10
CA ALA A 574 7.39 -16.88 27.84
C ALA A 574 5.86 -16.70 27.83
N GLY A 575 5.12 -17.67 28.36
CA GLY A 575 3.67 -17.59 28.50
C GLY A 575 3.21 -16.49 29.48
N GLU A 576 3.90 -16.33 30.61
CA GLU A 576 3.62 -15.24 31.56
C GLU A 576 3.89 -13.86 30.96
N LEU A 577 5.02 -13.70 30.26
CA LEU A 577 5.36 -12.44 29.59
C LEU A 577 4.33 -12.08 28.51
N GLN A 578 3.80 -13.08 27.81
CA GLN A 578 2.78 -12.88 26.78
C GLN A 578 1.45 -12.44 27.40
N ARG A 579 1.04 -13.04 28.53
CA ARG A 579 -0.15 -12.60 29.28
C ARG A 579 -0.02 -11.17 29.80
N GLN A 580 1.14 -10.80 30.33
CA GLN A 580 1.41 -9.42 30.79
C GLN A 580 1.30 -8.40 29.65
N ARG A 581 1.85 -8.72 28.47
CA ARG A 581 1.72 -7.86 27.28
C ARG A 581 0.28 -7.71 26.80
N GLU A 582 -0.51 -8.78 26.86
CA GLU A 582 -1.93 -8.72 26.50
C GLU A 582 -2.74 -7.89 27.49
N GLU A 583 -2.48 -8.01 28.79
CA GLU A 583 -3.12 -7.16 29.82
C GLU A 583 -2.73 -5.68 29.66
N GLU A 584 -1.46 -5.39 29.42
CA GLU A 584 -0.96 -4.03 29.20
C GLU A 584 -1.59 -3.41 27.93
N LYS A 585 -1.71 -4.20 26.87
CA LYS A 585 -2.40 -3.78 25.64
C LYS A 585 -3.88 -3.46 25.90
N ARG A 586 -4.59 -4.31 26.63
CA ARG A 586 -5.99 -4.05 27.02
C ARG A 586 -6.14 -2.78 27.85
N ARG A 587 -5.21 -2.51 28.78
CA ARG A 587 -5.20 -1.26 29.54
C ARG A 587 -4.97 -0.03 28.66
N HIS A 588 -4.07 -0.13 27.68
CA HIS A 588 -3.85 0.94 26.70
C HIS A 588 -5.07 1.18 25.80
N GLU A 589 -5.74 0.12 25.35
CA GLU A 589 -6.95 0.23 24.54
C GLU A 589 -8.10 0.90 25.32
N LEU A 590 -8.33 0.50 26.58
CA LEU A 590 -9.32 1.14 27.45
C LEU A 590 -8.98 2.62 27.73
N ALA A 591 -7.71 2.93 28.01
CA ALA A 591 -7.28 4.31 28.22
C ALA A 591 -7.43 5.18 26.95
N ALA A 592 -7.19 4.61 25.77
CA ALA A 592 -7.41 5.29 24.50
C ALA A 592 -8.90 5.55 24.24
N GLU A 593 -9.77 4.59 24.54
CA GLU A 593 -11.22 4.74 24.39
C GLU A 593 -11.77 5.81 25.35
N GLU A 594 -11.30 5.85 26.61
CA GLU A 594 -11.67 6.91 27.55
C GLU A 594 -11.17 8.30 27.10
N ALA A 595 -9.95 8.39 26.56
CA ALA A 595 -9.42 9.63 26.03
C ALA A 595 -10.21 10.14 24.81
N GLU A 596 -10.65 9.23 23.94
CA GLU A 596 -11.50 9.57 22.80
C GLU A 596 -12.89 10.07 23.24
N ARG A 597 -13.49 9.42 24.25
CA ARG A 597 -14.76 9.88 24.84
C ARG A 597 -14.64 11.28 25.43
N ARG A 598 -13.53 11.58 26.14
CA ARG A 598 -13.26 12.93 26.67
C ARG A 598 -13.13 13.97 25.55
N ARG A 599 -12.39 13.67 24.48
CA ARG A 599 -12.26 14.56 23.32
C ARG A 599 -13.60 14.84 22.63
N LYS A 600 -14.45 13.82 22.49
CA LYS A 600 -15.80 13.99 21.92
C LYS A 600 -16.67 14.89 22.81
N GLN A 601 -16.61 14.71 24.13
CA GLN A 601 -17.32 15.57 25.07
C GLN A 601 -16.82 17.02 25.06
N GLU A 602 -15.50 17.24 25.00
CA GLU A 602 -14.91 18.58 24.90
C GLU A 602 -15.27 19.27 23.59
N ALA A 603 -15.19 18.56 22.46
CA ALA A 603 -15.59 19.08 21.16
C ALA A 603 -17.08 19.46 21.12
N GLN A 604 -17.94 18.70 21.81
CA GLN A 604 -19.36 19.03 21.91
C GLN A 604 -19.59 20.28 22.76
N ARG A 605 -18.90 20.42 23.90
CA ARG A 605 -18.96 21.65 24.71
C ARG A 605 -18.50 22.89 23.92
N GLN A 606 -17.41 22.76 23.16
CA GLN A 606 -16.91 23.86 22.33
C GLN A 606 -17.90 24.26 21.24
N LYS A 607 -18.59 23.29 20.60
CA LYS A 607 -19.65 23.58 19.63
C LYS A 607 -20.83 24.30 20.28
N GLU A 608 -21.28 23.85 21.45
CA GLU A 608 -22.37 24.50 22.20
C GLU A 608 -21.98 25.93 22.63
N GLU A 609 -20.74 26.16 23.03
CA GLU A 609 -20.23 27.48 23.39
C GLU A 609 -20.12 28.41 22.18
N GLN A 610 -19.64 27.91 21.04
CA GLN A 610 -19.63 28.65 19.78
C GLN A 610 -21.05 29.03 19.31
N GLN A 611 -22.01 28.11 19.43
CA GLN A 611 -23.41 28.40 19.11
C GLN A 611 -24.00 29.47 20.04
N ARG A 612 -23.68 29.42 21.34
CA ARG A 612 -24.10 30.48 22.28
C ARG A 612 -23.48 31.83 21.94
N GLN A 613 -22.20 31.88 21.57
CA GLN A 613 -21.55 33.12 21.15
C GLN A 613 -22.16 33.69 19.86
N GLN A 614 -22.46 32.83 18.88
CA GLN A 614 -23.16 33.25 17.65
C GLN A 614 -24.54 33.82 17.94
N GLN A 615 -25.33 33.16 18.81
CA GLN A 615 -26.64 33.68 19.22
C GLN A 615 -26.56 35.02 19.94
N LEU A 616 -25.54 35.23 20.78
CA LEU A 616 -25.32 36.50 21.45
C LEU A 616 -24.93 37.60 20.45
N ALA A 617 -24.06 37.30 19.48
CA ALA A 617 -23.68 38.23 18.43
C ALA A 617 -24.88 38.62 17.53
N GLU A 618 -25.73 37.66 17.15
CA GLU A 618 -26.95 37.94 16.40
C GLU A 618 -27.93 38.82 17.18
N ARG A 619 -28.07 38.61 18.49
CA ARG A 619 -28.91 39.46 19.35
C ARG A 619 -28.37 40.89 19.43
N GLN A 620 -27.05 41.05 19.55
CA GLN A 620 -26.41 42.37 19.56
C GLN A 620 -26.59 43.08 18.21
N ALA A 621 -26.40 42.37 17.09
CA ALA A 621 -26.62 42.94 15.76
C ALA A 621 -28.06 43.42 15.55
N LYS A 622 -29.05 42.64 16.00
CA LYS A 622 -30.47 43.04 15.96
C LYS A 622 -30.75 44.28 16.79
N LEU A 623 -30.20 44.36 18.01
CA LEU A 623 -30.35 45.55 18.86
C LEU A 623 -29.72 46.79 18.22
N GLU A 624 -28.55 46.66 17.59
CA GLU A 624 -27.91 47.75 16.85
C GLU A 624 -28.73 48.19 15.64
N GLU A 625 -29.32 47.25 14.91
CA GLU A 625 -30.20 47.54 13.77
C GLU A 625 -31.48 48.25 14.22
N GLU A 626 -32.11 47.80 15.30
CA GLU A 626 -33.26 48.48 15.90
C GLU A 626 -32.91 49.89 16.37
N GLN A 627 -31.71 50.10 16.93
CA GLN A 627 -31.24 51.43 17.31
C GLN A 627 -31.02 52.33 16.09
N LYS A 628 -30.42 51.81 15.02
CA LYS A 628 -30.25 52.53 13.75
C LYS A 628 -31.62 52.94 13.16
N GLN A 629 -32.56 52.00 13.09
CA GLN A 629 -33.92 52.28 12.62
C GLN A 629 -34.64 53.32 13.48
N LYS A 630 -34.46 53.28 14.81
CA LYS A 630 -34.97 54.34 15.70
C LYS A 630 -34.34 55.69 15.40
N MET A 631 -33.03 55.76 15.21
CA MET A 631 -32.33 57.00 14.89
C MET A 631 -32.74 57.56 13.52
N GLU A 632 -32.92 56.71 12.53
CA GLU A 632 -33.45 57.10 11.22
C GLU A 632 -34.88 57.63 11.30
N ARG A 633 -35.76 56.98 12.08
CA ARG A 633 -37.12 57.51 12.34
C ARG A 633 -37.09 58.87 13.05
N ILE A 634 -36.19 59.05 14.01
CA ILE A 634 -36.01 60.33 14.70
C ILE A 634 -35.50 61.40 13.72
N GLN A 635 -34.55 61.07 12.84
CA GLN A 635 -34.10 61.98 11.79
C GLN A 635 -35.22 62.34 10.81
N GLN A 636 -36.01 61.36 10.37
CA GLN A 636 -37.16 61.61 9.49
C GLN A 636 -38.22 62.50 10.15
N LEU A 637 -38.49 62.30 11.45
CA LEU A 637 -39.36 63.18 12.23
C LEU A 637 -38.78 64.60 12.32
N LEU A 638 -37.48 64.76 12.60
CA LEU A 638 -36.79 66.05 12.61
C LEU A 638 -36.88 66.77 11.25
N ILE A 639 -36.71 66.03 10.14
CA ILE A 639 -36.85 66.55 8.77
C ILE A 639 -38.31 66.98 8.49
N SER A 640 -39.30 66.23 8.99
CA SER A 640 -40.72 66.59 8.84
C SER A 640 -41.09 67.85 9.63
N ILE A 641 -40.52 68.03 10.83
CA ILE A 641 -40.75 69.20 11.68
C ILE A 641 -40.04 70.43 11.09
N THR A 642 -38.83 70.27 10.54
CA THR A 642 -38.08 71.38 9.92
C THR A 642 -38.60 71.79 8.54
N LYS A 643 -39.41 70.94 7.87
CA LYS A 643 -40.16 71.33 6.66
C LYS A 643 -41.39 72.20 6.93
N GLN A 644 -41.81 72.39 8.19
CA GLN A 644 -42.79 73.42 8.54
C GLN A 644 -42.06 74.72 8.90
N VAL A 645 -41.97 75.62 7.92
CA VAL A 645 -41.54 77.03 8.09
C VAL A 645 -42.78 77.86 8.48
N PRO A 646 -42.64 78.90 9.34
CA PRO A 646 -43.73 79.40 10.17
C PRO A 646 -44.65 80.36 9.40
N GLY A 647 -45.94 80.07 9.41
CA GLY A 647 -47.01 81.03 9.12
C GLY A 647 -47.65 81.45 10.44
N GLY A 648 -47.46 82.70 10.83
CA GLY A 648 -47.99 83.24 12.08
C GLY A 648 -49.52 83.31 12.11
N VAL A 649 -50.08 83.06 13.29
CA VAL A 649 -51.45 83.43 13.69
C VAL A 649 -51.38 84.03 15.11
N PRO A 650 -52.16 85.09 15.44
CA PRO A 650 -51.86 86.01 16.52
C PRO A 650 -52.07 85.44 17.92
N LEU A 651 -51.36 86.04 18.89
CA LEU A 651 -51.59 85.88 20.33
C LEU A 651 -53.04 86.18 20.72
N ARG A 652 -53.81 85.13 21.04
CA ARG A 652 -54.83 85.14 22.09
C ARG A 652 -54.95 83.72 22.64
N GLU A 653 -54.94 83.62 23.97
CA GLU A 653 -55.08 82.38 24.77
C GLU A 653 -53.80 81.59 25.09
N ALA A 654 -52.76 82.27 25.58
CA ALA A 654 -51.76 81.62 26.44
C ALA A 654 -52.27 81.60 27.90
N ALA A 655 -53.07 80.59 28.25
CA ALA A 655 -53.40 80.28 29.64
C ALA A 655 -53.07 78.82 29.95
N ARG A 656 -52.07 78.65 30.83
CA ARG A 656 -51.80 77.48 31.68
C ARG A 656 -51.32 76.19 31.00
N LEU A 657 -50.00 76.00 30.96
CA LEU A 657 -49.40 74.69 31.23
C LEU A 657 -48.15 74.86 32.10
N SER A 658 -48.27 74.40 33.34
CA SER A 658 -47.33 74.65 34.43
C SER A 658 -46.12 73.70 34.43
N ARG A 659 -45.03 74.20 35.01
CA ARG A 659 -43.67 73.67 35.19
C ARG A 659 -43.52 72.34 35.96
N LYS A 660 -44.53 71.46 36.01
CA LYS A 660 -44.56 70.31 36.94
C LYS A 660 -44.34 68.91 36.34
N THR A 661 -44.22 68.75 35.03
CA THR A 661 -44.11 67.40 34.41
C THR A 661 -42.71 66.98 34.00
N LEU A 662 -41.70 67.85 34.06
CA LEU A 662 -40.33 67.53 33.62
C LEU A 662 -39.51 66.73 34.65
N HIS A 663 -39.94 66.63 35.91
CA HIS A 663 -39.21 65.89 36.94
C HIS A 663 -39.60 64.41 37.10
N ARG A 664 -40.61 63.90 36.38
CA ARG A 664 -40.98 62.47 36.46
C ARG A 664 -40.37 61.59 35.37
N ALA A 665 -39.96 62.15 34.22
CA ALA A 665 -39.36 61.37 33.15
C ALA A 665 -37.87 61.02 33.40
N ALA A 666 -37.13 61.87 34.11
CA ALA A 666 -35.71 61.66 34.39
C ALA A 666 -35.43 60.61 35.48
N ALA A 667 -36.43 60.23 36.29
CA ALA A 667 -36.28 59.25 37.37
C ALA A 667 -36.55 57.79 36.93
N ALA A 668 -37.09 57.57 35.72
CA ALA A 668 -37.45 56.24 35.23
C ALA A 668 -36.34 55.56 34.38
N MET A 669 -35.32 56.31 33.93
CA MET A 669 -34.22 55.76 33.10
C MET A 669 -32.98 55.32 33.89
N LEU A 670 -32.99 55.37 35.22
CA LEU A 670 -31.87 54.93 36.09
C LEU A 670 -32.18 53.67 36.90
N LYS A 671 -33.22 52.91 36.53
CA LYS A 671 -33.57 51.62 37.13
C LYS A 671 -34.03 50.60 36.08
N SER A 672 -33.10 50.15 35.24
CA SER A 672 -33.10 48.79 34.69
C SER A 672 -31.76 48.56 33.99
N GLU A 673 -31.04 47.57 34.51
CA GLU A 673 -29.86 46.82 34.00
C GLU A 673 -29.34 47.11 32.59
#